data_AF-A0A3M1AYH9-F1
#
_entry.id   AF-A0A3M1AYH9-F1
#
_cell.length_a   1.000
_cell.length_b   1.000
_cell.length_c   1.000
_cell.angle_alpha   90.00
_cell.angle_beta   90.00
_cell.angle_gamma   90.00
#
_symmetry.space_group_name_H-M   'P 1'
#
loop_
_entity.id
_entity.type
_entity.pdbx_description
1 polymer ?
#
loop_
_entity_poly.entity_id
_entity_poly.type
_entity_poly.pdbx_seq_one_letter_code
_entity_poly.pdbx_strand_id
1 'polypeptide(L)'
;ILGTRAEYRFGANNFLGGTLLYLNERTLDQKVRVGRGPMRNIVWDLNTALNFKPNFLTRGLNALPLINAQQPSTLKFEGEIAQVLPNPNTLNSKSTGDNQGVAYIDDFESSKRVGPLGVQRRGWTLASAPVQYIPGNTTEQYWHSVEKMGHLFWYNPFGGWPIRDIWPNREVNVQTGQTTDVLFLIFSPKDSGNFAVQESWGGVMHALSPGFFDQTESKFLEVMVRGDKGILHIDLGQISEDVIPNRRLDTEDKIRSGIRDNLLQDDEDVGLDGMPGTDPNDWWDINKNGVREDFEPISYDDWSYTSGSNIYDLISGTEHNANDGVRAPDTEDLNGNGSVDLANDYFEYSINLDKLSPDTVFIAGGDRTGGGWTLYRIPLNIPQGFEDPNRKRIGNPDLSLIEYARIWINGVTEETVVGIAEINLVGNEWKELGVSNSEEPNTYNAADDSTVAVTVVNSHDNPEYKAPPGVEGVIDRITRVRAKEQSLVLDIHDLKPGFNGLVQKSFFERQNYINYNRLRMFVYARDDQGLHITPDSSSIEFFFRFGSDLNNYYEVREKVYAGPSPITGAWDERNEIDIEFSELTSLKLDSLKRDPDTGIFEKQVGNKIYRIKGNPSITNVRMLMAGVKNTSNRPEPFNGQIWLNELRLSDVQKNKGIAMRARMDLSLSDFMTINAEINRQDADFHNVATRFGSGDNRVAKSINSNIRLDKLFPQSWGISLPLNLTYNQSESTPKYVPGKDIIV
;
A
#
# COMPACT_ATOMS: atom_id res chain seq x y z
N ILE A 1 23.56 22.30 10.59
CA ILE A 1 24.54 22.78 9.59
C ILE A 1 25.79 23.26 10.33
N LEU A 2 26.97 22.96 9.81
CA LEU A 2 28.25 23.49 10.29
C LEU A 2 28.86 24.32 9.16
N GLY A 3 29.57 25.39 9.50
CA GLY A 3 30.21 26.24 8.51
C GLY A 3 31.43 26.96 9.08
N THR A 4 32.41 27.22 8.22
CA THR A 4 33.55 28.07 8.53
C THR A 4 33.85 28.96 7.34
N ARG A 5 34.35 30.17 7.62
CA ARG A 5 34.80 31.12 6.61
C ARG A 5 36.14 31.70 7.05
N ALA A 6 37.11 31.67 6.15
CA ALA A 6 38.39 32.34 6.31
C ALA A 6 38.47 33.51 5.32
N GLU A 7 39.05 34.62 5.75
CA GLU A 7 39.22 35.80 4.91
C GLU A 7 40.59 36.44 5.18
N TYR A 8 41.35 36.63 4.11
CA TYR A 8 42.62 37.34 4.11
C TYR A 8 42.47 38.67 3.39
N ARG A 9 42.60 39.77 4.15
CA ARG A 9 42.52 41.13 3.62
C ARG A 9 43.90 41.65 3.26
N PHE A 10 44.03 42.26 2.09
CA PHE A 10 45.27 42.90 1.63
C PHE A 10 44.99 44.28 1.04
N GLY A 11 45.58 45.32 1.64
CA GLY A 11 45.19 46.70 1.38
C GLY A 11 43.82 47.05 2.00
N ALA A 12 43.33 48.26 1.73
CA ALA A 12 42.11 48.75 2.37
C ALA A 12 40.82 48.09 1.83
N ASN A 13 40.83 47.67 0.56
CA ASN A 13 39.61 47.30 -0.18
C ASN A 13 39.72 45.96 -0.93
N ASN A 14 40.72 45.12 -0.65
CA ASN A 14 40.85 43.82 -1.30
C ASN A 14 40.85 42.67 -0.30
N PHE A 15 40.24 41.55 -0.70
CA PHE A 15 40.29 40.33 0.07
C PHE A 15 40.30 39.08 -0.81
N LEU A 16 40.81 38.00 -0.23
CA LEU A 16 40.59 36.63 -0.68
C LEU A 16 39.92 35.89 0.47
N GLY A 17 38.78 35.26 0.22
CA GLY A 17 38.02 34.49 1.19
C GLY A 17 37.76 33.08 0.69
N GLY A 18 37.41 32.22 1.62
CA GLY A 18 36.89 30.89 1.32
C GLY A 18 35.93 30.43 2.41
N THR A 19 34.85 29.80 1.98
CA THR A 19 33.82 29.24 2.86
C THR A 19 33.80 27.73 2.71
N LEU A 20 33.55 27.02 3.80
CA LEU A 20 33.22 25.59 3.81
C LEU A 20 31.95 25.39 4.63
N LEU A 21 30.93 24.80 4.02
CA LEU A 21 29.64 24.47 4.63
C LEU A 21 29.43 22.96 4.60
N TYR A 22 28.90 22.43 5.69
CA TYR A 22 28.55 21.02 5.85
C TYR A 22 27.14 20.88 6.42
N LEU A 23 26.26 20.23 5.66
CA LEU A 23 24.95 19.80 6.13
C LEU A 23 24.91 18.28 6.17
N ASN A 24 24.38 17.74 7.26
CA ASN A 24 24.11 16.32 7.41
C ASN A 24 22.75 16.16 8.07
N GLU A 25 21.77 15.74 7.30
CA GLU A 25 20.46 15.37 7.79
C GLU A 25 20.51 13.93 8.31
N ARG A 26 19.64 13.63 9.27
CA ARG A 26 19.42 12.28 9.75
C ARG A 26 17.94 12.03 9.70
N THR A 27 17.56 10.89 9.16
CA THR A 27 16.22 10.38 9.35
C THR A 27 16.24 9.43 10.51
N LEU A 28 15.10 9.39 11.13
CA LEU A 28 14.78 8.47 12.18
C LEU A 28 14.15 7.20 11.54
N ASP A 29 13.62 7.28 10.32
CA ASP A 29 12.92 6.20 9.61
C ASP A 29 13.90 5.13 9.11
N GLN A 30 13.49 3.87 9.21
CA GLN A 30 14.32 2.72 8.84
C GLN A 30 14.24 2.41 7.33
N LYS A 31 13.04 2.56 6.76
CA LYS A 31 12.77 2.47 5.32
C LYS A 31 12.24 3.85 4.86
N VAL A 32 12.81 4.42 3.79
CA VAL A 32 12.39 5.71 3.22
C VAL A 32 11.97 5.56 1.76
N ARG A 33 10.90 6.25 1.37
CA ARG A 33 10.39 6.22 -0.02
C ARG A 33 11.28 7.03 -0.98
N VAL A 34 11.24 6.73 -2.27
CA VAL A 34 11.97 7.49 -3.29
C VAL A 34 11.71 9.00 -3.17
N GLY A 35 12.78 9.80 -3.25
CA GLY A 35 12.72 11.26 -3.10
C GLY A 35 12.60 11.75 -1.66
N ARG A 36 12.39 10.86 -0.69
CA ARG A 36 12.35 11.14 0.75
C ARG A 36 13.53 10.42 1.41
N GLY A 37 14.31 11.11 2.24
CA GLY A 37 15.45 10.48 2.91
C GLY A 37 16.45 11.50 3.45
N PRO A 38 17.42 11.09 4.28
CA PRO A 38 18.45 11.99 4.76
C PRO A 38 19.44 12.34 3.66
N MET A 39 19.87 13.59 3.55
CA MET A 39 20.98 13.99 2.66
C MET A 39 22.17 14.53 3.43
N ARG A 40 23.31 14.58 2.75
CA ARG A 40 24.52 15.22 3.27
C ARG A 40 25.23 15.97 2.15
N ASN A 41 25.47 17.25 2.35
CA ASN A 41 26.16 18.10 1.38
C ASN A 41 27.38 18.75 2.02
N ILE A 42 28.47 18.80 1.27
CA ILE A 42 29.61 19.67 1.55
C ILE A 42 29.67 20.69 0.41
N VAL A 43 29.67 21.98 0.74
CA VAL A 43 29.86 23.06 -0.23
C VAL A 43 31.10 23.84 0.18
N TRP A 44 32.01 24.07 -0.75
CA TRP A 44 33.13 24.99 -0.53
C TRP A 44 33.16 26.06 -1.60
N ASP A 45 33.60 27.27 -1.23
CA ASP A 45 33.83 28.38 -2.15
C ASP A 45 35.22 29.01 -1.95
N LEU A 46 35.69 29.67 -2.99
CA LEU A 46 36.76 30.66 -2.95
C LEU A 46 36.24 31.93 -3.60
N ASN A 47 36.31 33.05 -2.88
CA ASN A 47 35.83 34.33 -3.37
C ASN A 47 36.83 35.47 -3.18
N THR A 48 36.81 36.45 -4.06
CA THR A 48 37.68 37.62 -3.99
C THR A 48 36.93 38.88 -4.40
N ALA A 49 37.31 40.00 -3.80
CA ALA A 49 37.00 41.32 -4.32
C ALA A 49 38.31 42.11 -4.37
N LEU A 50 38.62 42.68 -5.53
CA LEU A 50 39.81 43.47 -5.80
C LEU A 50 39.38 44.84 -6.33
N ASN A 51 39.99 45.90 -5.82
CA ASN A 51 39.69 47.28 -6.18
C ASN A 51 41.00 48.03 -6.48
N PHE A 52 41.22 48.32 -7.76
CA PHE A 52 42.40 48.99 -8.27
C PHE A 52 42.06 50.39 -8.81
N LYS A 53 43.02 51.31 -8.71
CA LYS A 53 42.96 52.65 -9.31
C LYS A 53 44.08 52.80 -10.35
N PRO A 54 43.90 52.25 -11.57
CA PRO A 54 44.94 52.25 -12.60
C PRO A 54 45.16 53.65 -13.18
N ASN A 55 46.08 54.42 -12.58
CA ASN A 55 46.43 55.78 -13.02
C ASN A 55 46.87 55.85 -14.50
N PHE A 56 47.45 54.77 -15.04
CA PHE A 56 47.87 54.71 -16.44
C PHE A 56 46.69 54.80 -17.41
N LEU A 57 45.50 54.26 -17.06
CA LEU A 57 44.30 54.40 -17.88
C LEU A 57 43.80 55.84 -17.90
N THR A 58 43.85 56.54 -16.75
CA THR A 58 43.47 57.95 -16.66
C THR A 58 44.41 58.84 -17.47
N ARG A 59 45.72 58.58 -17.38
CA ARG A 59 46.73 59.30 -18.18
C ARG A 59 46.60 59.02 -19.68
N GLY A 60 46.32 57.77 -20.07
CA GLY A 60 46.08 57.39 -21.46
C GLY A 60 44.88 58.13 -22.07
N LEU A 61 43.79 58.29 -21.30
CA LEU A 61 42.63 59.08 -21.75
C LEU A 61 42.99 60.57 -21.95
N ASN A 62 43.75 61.17 -21.04
CA ASN A 62 44.23 62.56 -21.16
C ASN A 62 45.25 62.78 -22.27
N ALA A 63 45.86 61.72 -22.81
CA ALA A 63 46.76 61.81 -23.95
C ALA A 63 46.02 61.89 -25.30
N LEU A 64 44.72 61.57 -25.32
CA LEU A 64 43.88 61.69 -26.51
C LEU A 64 43.44 63.15 -26.69
N PRO A 65 43.52 63.71 -27.92
CA PRO A 65 43.07 65.06 -28.18
C PRO A 65 41.57 65.20 -27.86
N LEU A 66 41.18 66.36 -27.33
CA LEU A 66 39.79 66.74 -26.98
C LEU A 66 39.19 66.04 -25.75
N ILE A 67 39.84 65.02 -25.18
CA ILE A 67 39.39 64.34 -23.95
C ILE A 67 40.08 64.94 -22.73
N ASN A 68 39.32 65.29 -21.70
CA ASN A 68 39.84 65.73 -20.40
C ASN A 68 39.19 64.93 -19.26
N ALA A 69 39.91 63.93 -18.77
CA ALA A 69 39.52 63.02 -17.69
C ALA A 69 39.63 63.73 -16.33
N GLN A 70 38.49 64.00 -15.69
CA GLN A 70 38.43 64.76 -14.42
C GLN A 70 38.47 63.86 -13.18
N GLN A 71 38.16 62.58 -13.34
CA GLN A 71 38.08 61.60 -12.24
C GLN A 71 39.13 60.48 -12.41
N PRO A 72 39.58 59.83 -11.33
CA PRO A 72 40.47 58.69 -11.45
C PRO A 72 39.73 57.49 -12.06
N SER A 73 40.42 56.71 -12.90
CA SER A 73 39.90 55.43 -13.38
C SER A 73 39.90 54.40 -12.25
N THR A 74 38.86 53.57 -12.16
CA THR A 74 38.73 52.51 -11.16
C THR A 74 38.41 51.17 -11.82
N LEU A 75 39.03 50.10 -11.34
CA LEU A 75 38.73 48.72 -11.75
C LEU A 75 38.37 47.92 -10.50
N LYS A 76 37.12 47.48 -10.41
CA LYS A 76 36.69 46.49 -9.42
C LYS A 76 36.54 45.15 -10.10
N PHE A 77 37.06 44.11 -9.47
CA PHE A 77 36.92 42.73 -9.91
C PHE A 77 36.43 41.90 -8.73
N GLU A 78 35.32 41.20 -8.92
CA GLU A 78 34.80 40.21 -7.97
C GLU A 78 34.81 38.85 -8.67
N GLY A 79 35.25 37.83 -7.96
CA GLY A 79 35.29 36.46 -8.47
C GLY A 79 34.87 35.49 -7.38
N GLU A 80 34.13 34.46 -7.77
CA GLU A 80 33.72 33.38 -6.89
C GLU A 80 33.70 32.07 -7.68
N ILE A 81 34.26 31.02 -7.09
CA ILE A 81 34.13 29.63 -7.54
C ILE A 81 33.65 28.80 -6.37
N ALA A 82 32.59 28.03 -6.58
CA ALA A 82 32.02 27.15 -5.57
C ALA A 82 31.82 25.75 -6.13
N GLN A 83 31.99 24.74 -5.29
CA GLN A 83 31.70 23.35 -5.63
C GLN A 83 30.89 22.69 -4.54
N VAL A 84 29.93 21.86 -4.96
CA VAL A 84 29.18 20.96 -4.07
C VAL A 84 29.66 19.52 -4.24
N LEU A 85 29.85 18.84 -3.11
CA LEU A 85 30.10 17.41 -2.99
C LEU A 85 28.87 16.78 -2.30
N PRO A 86 27.88 16.31 -3.07
CA PRO A 86 26.63 15.85 -2.50
C PRO A 86 26.66 14.36 -2.16
N ASN A 87 25.87 14.00 -1.16
CA ASN A 87 25.33 12.67 -0.96
C ASN A 87 23.81 12.82 -0.78
N PRO A 88 23.03 12.70 -1.87
CA PRO A 88 21.59 12.98 -1.84
C PRO A 88 20.77 11.99 -1.01
N ASN A 89 21.33 10.81 -0.69
CA ASN A 89 20.72 9.84 0.21
C ASN A 89 21.79 9.12 1.04
N THR A 90 21.86 9.42 2.33
CA THR A 90 22.84 8.79 3.23
C THR A 90 22.34 7.49 3.86
N LEU A 91 21.08 7.10 3.65
CA LEU A 91 20.53 5.87 4.21
C LEU A 91 21.11 4.67 3.47
N ASN A 92 21.70 3.73 4.20
CA ASN A 92 22.29 2.51 3.65
C ASN A 92 21.64 1.29 4.32
N SER A 93 21.53 0.20 3.60
CA SER A 93 21.19 -1.10 4.14
C SER A 93 22.35 -2.07 3.89
N LYS A 94 23.24 -2.20 4.88
CA LYS A 94 24.41 -3.10 4.77
C LYS A 94 23.99 -4.56 4.63
N SER A 95 22.89 -4.92 5.30
CA SER A 95 22.37 -6.28 5.39
C SER A 95 21.80 -6.78 4.06
N THR A 96 21.29 -5.88 3.20
CA THR A 96 20.83 -6.17 1.83
C THR A 96 21.87 -5.83 0.75
N GLY A 97 23.09 -5.46 1.15
CA GLY A 97 24.18 -5.07 0.24
C GLY A 97 24.08 -3.65 -0.33
N ASP A 98 23.07 -2.87 0.06
CA ASP A 98 22.82 -1.50 -0.43
C ASP A 98 23.61 -0.46 0.35
N ASN A 99 24.92 -0.38 0.05
CA ASN A 99 25.89 0.41 0.80
C ASN A 99 26.03 1.88 0.34
N GLN A 100 25.34 2.27 -0.73
CA GLN A 100 25.51 3.57 -1.39
C GLN A 100 24.18 4.31 -1.59
N GLY A 101 23.33 4.38 -0.57
CA GLY A 101 22.04 5.05 -0.66
C GLY A 101 20.93 4.10 -1.13
N VAL A 102 19.94 3.84 -0.29
CA VAL A 102 18.76 3.00 -0.59
C VAL A 102 17.47 3.78 -0.41
N ALA A 103 16.52 3.61 -1.33
CA ALA A 103 15.17 4.14 -1.19
C ALA A 103 14.14 3.17 -1.75
N TYR A 104 13.02 3.03 -1.06
CA TYR A 104 11.99 2.05 -1.35
C TYR A 104 10.97 2.60 -2.34
N ILE A 105 10.69 1.83 -3.38
CA ILE A 105 9.54 2.06 -4.26
C ILE A 105 8.34 1.39 -3.61
N ASP A 106 8.45 0.09 -3.34
CA ASP A 106 7.45 -0.72 -2.66
C ASP A 106 8.14 -1.77 -1.80
N ASP A 107 7.88 -1.75 -0.50
CA ASP A 107 8.32 -2.76 0.48
C ASP A 107 7.22 -3.80 0.72
N PHE A 108 6.10 -3.69 -0.01
CA PHE A 108 4.95 -4.58 0.00
C PHE A 108 4.18 -4.68 1.32
N GLU A 109 4.60 -4.00 2.38
CA GLU A 109 3.93 -3.97 3.69
C GLU A 109 2.48 -3.47 3.63
N SER A 110 2.20 -2.51 2.74
CA SER A 110 0.87 -1.94 2.53
C SER A 110 0.14 -2.50 1.31
N SER A 111 0.62 -3.61 0.71
CA SER A 111 -0.02 -4.19 -0.48
C SER A 111 -1.43 -4.69 -0.18
N LYS A 112 -1.66 -5.22 1.03
CA LYS A 112 -2.95 -5.74 1.49
C LYS A 112 -3.85 -4.60 1.95
N ARG A 113 -5.03 -4.44 1.35
CA ARG A 113 -6.11 -3.57 1.84
C ARG A 113 -7.09 -4.40 2.66
N VAL A 114 -7.50 -3.91 3.83
CA VAL A 114 -8.32 -4.67 4.79
C VAL A 114 -9.56 -3.85 5.15
N GLY A 115 -10.74 -4.43 4.95
CA GLY A 115 -12.04 -3.97 5.47
C GLY A 115 -12.51 -4.95 6.55
N PRO A 116 -12.32 -4.63 7.85
CA PRO A 116 -12.70 -5.53 8.93
C PRO A 116 -14.22 -5.57 9.10
N LEU A 117 -14.79 -6.77 9.34
CA LEU A 117 -16.19 -6.92 9.75
C LEU A 117 -16.35 -6.83 11.28
N GLY A 118 -15.24 -6.92 12.02
CA GLY A 118 -15.21 -6.76 13.48
C GLY A 118 -15.51 -8.04 14.25
N VAL A 119 -14.95 -8.13 15.46
CA VAL A 119 -15.10 -9.28 16.37
C VAL A 119 -15.65 -8.86 17.74
N GLN A 120 -16.14 -7.64 17.85
CA GLN A 120 -16.72 -7.13 19.10
C GLN A 120 -18.12 -7.70 19.27
N ARG A 121 -18.40 -8.36 20.40
CA ARG A 121 -19.67 -9.03 20.73
C ARG A 121 -20.87 -8.15 20.42
N ARG A 122 -20.83 -6.89 20.87
CA ARG A 122 -21.91 -5.91 20.73
C ARG A 122 -22.15 -5.42 19.31
N GLY A 123 -21.24 -5.70 18.37
CA GLY A 123 -21.51 -5.46 16.95
C GLY A 123 -22.44 -6.52 16.37
N TRP A 124 -22.50 -7.69 16.99
CA TRP A 124 -23.28 -8.83 16.51
C TRP A 124 -24.58 -8.97 17.29
N THR A 125 -25.64 -9.32 16.58
CA THR A 125 -26.99 -9.58 17.09
C THR A 125 -27.42 -10.98 16.69
N LEU A 126 -28.55 -11.49 17.20
CA LEU A 126 -29.08 -12.77 16.75
C LEU A 126 -29.43 -12.72 15.26
N ALA A 127 -29.21 -13.82 14.53
CA ALA A 127 -29.44 -13.85 13.09
C ALA A 127 -30.82 -14.40 12.70
N SER A 128 -31.38 -13.85 11.64
CA SER A 128 -32.48 -14.50 10.90
C SER A 128 -32.05 -15.84 10.29
N ALA A 129 -33.03 -16.71 10.06
CA ALA A 129 -32.80 -18.03 9.50
C ALA A 129 -32.16 -17.98 8.10
N PRO A 130 -31.10 -18.76 7.83
CA PRO A 130 -30.58 -18.93 6.48
C PRO A 130 -31.67 -19.47 5.53
N VAL A 131 -31.66 -19.04 4.26
CA VAL A 131 -32.75 -19.32 3.31
C VAL A 131 -33.03 -20.82 3.15
N GLN A 132 -32.02 -21.68 3.28
CA GLN A 132 -32.17 -23.13 3.21
C GLN A 132 -33.05 -23.74 4.33
N TYR A 133 -33.33 -22.99 5.39
CA TYR A 133 -34.23 -23.37 6.48
C TYR A 133 -35.65 -22.84 6.28
N ILE A 134 -35.89 -21.98 5.28
CA ILE A 134 -37.23 -21.45 4.98
C ILE A 134 -38.01 -22.48 4.16
N PRO A 135 -39.08 -23.10 4.71
CA PRO A 135 -39.77 -24.20 4.03
C PRO A 135 -40.75 -23.73 2.94
N GLY A 136 -41.04 -22.43 2.86
CA GLY A 136 -41.88 -21.84 1.83
C GLY A 136 -42.18 -20.36 2.05
N ASN A 137 -43.03 -19.80 1.18
CA ASN A 137 -43.24 -18.36 1.07
C ASN A 137 -44.51 -17.86 1.78
N THR A 138 -45.38 -18.75 2.30
CA THR A 138 -46.51 -18.31 3.13
C THR A 138 -46.02 -17.88 4.51
N THR A 139 -46.77 -17.03 5.19
CA THR A 139 -46.44 -16.60 6.56
C THR A 139 -46.31 -17.77 7.52
N GLU A 140 -47.27 -18.71 7.48
CA GLU A 140 -47.24 -19.92 8.33
C GLU A 140 -46.04 -20.81 8.02
N GLN A 141 -45.66 -20.99 6.76
CA GLN A 141 -44.44 -21.73 6.41
C GLN A 141 -43.20 -21.01 6.93
N TYR A 142 -43.15 -19.69 6.80
CA TYR A 142 -42.02 -18.89 7.24
C TYR A 142 -41.79 -19.00 8.76
N TRP A 143 -42.85 -19.12 9.57
CA TRP A 143 -42.75 -19.37 11.01
C TRP A 143 -41.89 -20.60 11.36
N HIS A 144 -41.92 -21.63 10.52
CA HIS A 144 -41.16 -22.86 10.75
C HIS A 144 -39.66 -22.76 10.40
N SER A 145 -39.15 -21.60 9.96
CA SER A 145 -37.71 -21.44 9.66
C SER A 145 -36.80 -21.59 10.87
N VAL A 146 -37.35 -21.41 12.08
CA VAL A 146 -36.64 -21.52 13.37
C VAL A 146 -36.87 -22.87 14.06
N GLU A 147 -37.61 -23.80 13.44
CA GLU A 147 -37.89 -25.12 14.03
C GLU A 147 -36.61 -25.88 14.38
N LYS A 148 -35.57 -25.70 13.54
CA LYS A 148 -34.23 -26.30 13.67
C LYS A 148 -33.21 -25.37 14.34
N MET A 149 -33.64 -24.25 14.92
CA MET A 149 -32.74 -23.36 15.64
C MET A 149 -32.29 -24.03 16.96
N GLY A 150 -30.98 -24.12 17.17
CA GLY A 150 -30.38 -24.50 18.44
C GLY A 150 -30.06 -23.26 19.29
N HIS A 151 -29.51 -23.49 20.49
CA HIS A 151 -29.09 -22.40 21.35
C HIS A 151 -27.69 -21.93 20.94
N LEU A 152 -27.53 -20.62 20.72
CA LEU A 152 -26.25 -19.99 20.42
C LEU A 152 -26.08 -18.76 21.31
N PHE A 153 -24.95 -18.67 22.00
CA PHE A 153 -24.51 -17.42 22.65
C PHE A 153 -23.09 -17.05 22.22
N TRP A 154 -22.77 -15.75 22.31
CA TRP A 154 -21.50 -15.22 21.81
C TRP A 154 -20.88 -14.19 22.74
N TYR A 155 -19.56 -14.15 22.82
CA TYR A 155 -18.88 -13.27 23.76
C TYR A 155 -17.45 -12.91 23.37
N ASN A 156 -16.93 -11.85 23.99
CA ASN A 156 -15.50 -11.61 24.07
C ASN A 156 -15.01 -11.96 25.48
N PRO A 157 -13.91 -12.73 25.63
CA PRO A 157 -13.39 -13.08 26.94
C PRO A 157 -12.95 -11.83 27.72
N PHE A 158 -13.30 -11.78 29.00
CA PHE A 158 -12.83 -10.74 29.92
C PHE A 158 -11.30 -10.74 30.02
N GLY A 159 -10.69 -9.58 29.79
CA GLY A 159 -9.22 -9.43 29.74
C GLY A 159 -8.59 -9.76 28.38
N GLY A 160 -9.39 -10.23 27.42
CA GLY A 160 -8.96 -10.57 26.06
C GLY A 160 -8.20 -11.89 25.95
N TRP A 161 -7.92 -12.29 24.73
CA TRP A 161 -7.18 -13.50 24.38
C TRP A 161 -5.69 -13.20 24.17
N PRO A 162 -4.74 -14.03 24.64
CA PRO A 162 -3.31 -13.81 24.42
C PRO A 162 -2.95 -13.69 22.93
N ILE A 163 -2.34 -12.58 22.53
CA ILE A 163 -2.00 -12.31 21.12
C ILE A 163 -1.08 -13.39 20.54
N ARG A 164 -0.15 -13.91 21.35
CA ARG A 164 0.83 -14.92 20.92
C ARG A 164 0.23 -16.30 20.69
N ASP A 165 -0.95 -16.57 21.24
CA ASP A 165 -1.64 -17.83 20.99
C ASP A 165 -2.25 -17.83 19.58
N ILE A 166 -2.60 -16.65 19.04
CA ILE A 166 -3.12 -16.46 17.68
C ILE A 166 -1.97 -16.26 16.69
N TRP A 167 -1.02 -15.37 17.02
CA TRP A 167 0.14 -15.02 16.20
C TRP A 167 1.45 -15.23 16.98
N PRO A 168 2.07 -16.41 16.93
CA PRO A 168 3.26 -16.75 17.74
C PRO A 168 4.46 -15.83 17.54
N ASN A 169 4.64 -15.32 16.31
CA ASN A 169 5.74 -14.44 15.94
C ASN A 169 5.49 -12.96 16.27
N ARG A 170 4.29 -12.58 16.71
CA ARG A 170 3.96 -11.18 17.00
C ARG A 170 4.62 -10.75 18.30
N GLU A 171 5.48 -9.73 18.20
CA GLU A 171 6.08 -9.09 19.36
C GLU A 171 5.00 -8.31 20.14
N VAL A 172 5.00 -8.46 21.47
CA VAL A 172 4.08 -7.78 22.38
C VAL A 172 4.84 -7.26 23.59
N ASN A 173 4.39 -6.16 24.15
CA ASN A 173 4.91 -5.64 25.41
C ASN A 173 3.86 -4.82 26.19
N VAL A 174 4.31 -4.18 27.27
CA VAL A 174 3.46 -3.42 28.20
C VAL A 174 2.76 -2.23 27.53
N GLN A 175 3.30 -1.70 26.42
CA GLN A 175 2.76 -0.52 25.73
C GLN A 175 1.77 -0.89 24.60
N THR A 176 1.84 -2.10 24.05
CA THR A 176 0.94 -2.57 22.97
C THR A 176 -0.25 -3.38 23.46
N GLY A 177 -0.28 -3.73 24.75
CA GLY A 177 -1.12 -4.81 25.25
C GLY A 177 -0.56 -6.19 24.89
N GLN A 178 -0.96 -7.20 25.67
CA GLN A 178 -0.59 -8.60 25.48
C GLN A 178 -1.76 -9.46 25.00
N THR A 179 -2.97 -8.91 25.05
CA THR A 179 -4.22 -9.57 24.69
C THR A 179 -4.96 -8.78 23.61
N THR A 180 -5.86 -9.46 22.91
CA THR A 180 -6.74 -8.93 21.86
C THR A 180 -8.14 -9.51 22.03
N ASP A 181 -9.14 -8.85 21.46
CA ASP A 181 -10.50 -9.39 21.46
C ASP A 181 -10.63 -10.56 20.48
N VAL A 182 -11.46 -11.53 20.86
CA VAL A 182 -11.82 -12.71 20.06
C VAL A 182 -13.31 -12.92 20.26
N LEU A 183 -14.06 -13.10 19.17
CA LEU A 183 -15.47 -13.47 19.21
C LEU A 183 -15.58 -14.98 19.38
N PHE A 184 -16.08 -15.43 20.53
CA PHE A 184 -16.44 -16.82 20.73
C PHE A 184 -17.93 -17.02 20.44
N LEU A 185 -18.24 -18.11 19.74
CA LEU A 185 -19.57 -18.61 19.46
C LEU A 185 -19.67 -19.99 20.09
N ILE A 186 -20.62 -20.18 21.00
CA ILE A 186 -20.93 -21.49 21.60
C ILE A 186 -22.29 -21.92 21.09
N PHE A 187 -22.32 -23.03 20.36
CA PHE A 187 -23.51 -23.55 19.71
C PHE A 187 -23.89 -24.92 20.26
N SER A 188 -25.08 -25.03 20.81
CA SER A 188 -25.68 -26.27 21.32
C SER A 188 -26.85 -26.66 20.38
N PRO A 189 -26.73 -27.75 19.60
CA PRO A 189 -27.76 -28.12 18.62
C PRO A 189 -29.05 -28.60 19.31
N LYS A 190 -30.19 -28.38 18.65
CA LYS A 190 -31.51 -28.81 19.14
C LYS A 190 -31.71 -30.30 18.88
N ASP A 191 -32.08 -31.05 19.91
CA ASP A 191 -32.48 -32.45 19.81
C ASP A 191 -33.99 -32.57 20.08
N SER A 192 -34.77 -32.71 19.01
CA SER A 192 -36.24 -32.78 19.06
C SER A 192 -36.81 -34.14 18.65
N GLY A 193 -35.98 -35.03 18.09
CA GLY A 193 -36.40 -36.29 17.45
C GLY A 193 -37.13 -36.15 16.10
N ASN A 194 -37.52 -34.94 15.68
CA ASN A 194 -38.25 -34.69 14.42
C ASN A 194 -37.34 -34.49 13.20
N PHE A 195 -36.07 -34.14 13.44
CA PHE A 195 -35.03 -33.97 12.44
C PHE A 195 -33.70 -34.47 12.99
N ALA A 196 -32.72 -34.68 12.13
CA ALA A 196 -31.41 -35.11 12.59
C ALA A 196 -30.68 -33.95 13.28
N VAL A 197 -30.06 -34.19 14.45
CA VAL A 197 -29.45 -33.13 15.29
C VAL A 197 -28.48 -32.24 14.50
N GLN A 198 -27.72 -32.81 13.56
CA GLN A 198 -26.79 -32.07 12.70
C GLN A 198 -27.45 -31.07 11.73
N GLU A 199 -28.76 -31.17 11.52
CA GLU A 199 -29.52 -30.18 10.75
C GLU A 199 -29.78 -28.90 11.55
N SER A 200 -29.56 -28.90 12.87
CA SER A 200 -29.69 -27.71 13.70
C SER A 200 -28.74 -26.60 13.26
N TRP A 201 -29.16 -25.35 13.42
CA TRP A 201 -28.34 -24.19 13.14
C TRP A 201 -28.43 -23.15 14.27
N GLY A 202 -27.44 -22.27 14.34
CA GLY A 202 -27.46 -21.07 15.18
C GLY A 202 -26.54 -20.02 14.59
N GLY A 203 -26.92 -18.75 14.63
CA GLY A 203 -26.13 -17.68 14.01
C GLY A 203 -26.30 -16.30 14.62
N VAL A 204 -25.36 -15.43 14.26
CA VAL A 204 -25.35 -14.00 14.58
C VAL A 204 -25.18 -13.17 13.32
N MET A 205 -25.68 -11.94 13.31
CA MET A 205 -25.52 -11.03 12.18
C MET A 205 -25.15 -9.61 12.60
N HIS A 206 -24.55 -8.88 11.67
CA HIS A 206 -24.02 -7.54 11.86
C HIS A 206 -24.39 -6.68 10.65
N ALA A 207 -25.03 -5.53 10.90
CA ALA A 207 -25.27 -4.51 9.89
C ALA A 207 -24.00 -3.67 9.68
N LEU A 208 -23.60 -3.52 8.42
CA LEU A 208 -22.46 -2.71 8.02
C LEU A 208 -22.87 -1.25 7.88
N SER A 209 -21.90 -0.34 8.01
CA SER A 209 -22.14 1.07 7.72
C SER A 209 -22.14 1.33 6.20
N PRO A 210 -22.91 2.32 5.68
CA PRO A 210 -23.00 2.59 4.23
C PRO A 210 -21.66 2.84 3.52
N GLY A 211 -20.65 3.34 4.24
CA GLY A 211 -19.29 3.50 3.71
C GLY A 211 -18.53 2.20 3.44
N PHE A 212 -19.05 1.05 3.91
CA PHE A 212 -18.50 -0.29 3.73
C PHE A 212 -19.30 -1.15 2.75
N PHE A 213 -20.38 -0.64 2.15
CA PHE A 213 -21.24 -1.46 1.27
C PHE A 213 -20.53 -1.90 -0.01
N ASP A 214 -19.75 -1.00 -0.63
CA ASP A 214 -19.02 -1.30 -1.86
C ASP A 214 -17.75 -2.11 -1.58
N GLN A 215 -17.81 -3.39 -1.94
CA GLN A 215 -16.74 -4.38 -1.81
C GLN A 215 -16.27 -4.89 -3.18
N THR A 216 -16.53 -4.15 -4.27
CA THR A 216 -16.13 -4.54 -5.64
C THR A 216 -14.62 -4.67 -5.83
N GLU A 217 -13.84 -3.97 -5.01
CA GLU A 217 -12.37 -4.00 -4.99
C GLU A 217 -11.80 -5.02 -3.98
N SER A 218 -12.65 -5.71 -3.23
CA SER A 218 -12.27 -6.81 -2.35
C SER A 218 -12.16 -8.11 -3.14
N LYS A 219 -11.19 -8.94 -2.78
CA LYS A 219 -10.83 -10.18 -3.48
C LYS A 219 -11.06 -11.42 -2.65
N PHE A 220 -10.82 -11.34 -1.35
CA PHE A 220 -10.91 -12.47 -0.44
C PHE A 220 -11.70 -12.12 0.82
N LEU A 221 -12.43 -13.09 1.35
CA LEU A 221 -12.83 -13.16 2.74
C LEU A 221 -11.70 -13.88 3.49
N GLU A 222 -11.08 -13.20 4.45
CA GLU A 222 -10.09 -13.79 5.34
C GLU A 222 -10.65 -13.93 6.76
N VAL A 223 -10.47 -15.12 7.35
CA VAL A 223 -10.99 -15.45 8.68
C VAL A 223 -9.90 -16.17 9.47
N MET A 224 -9.47 -15.59 10.58
CA MET A 224 -8.61 -16.24 11.57
C MET A 224 -9.49 -16.92 12.61
N VAL A 225 -9.66 -18.24 12.48
CA VAL A 225 -10.63 -19.02 13.26
C VAL A 225 -9.96 -20.19 13.98
N ARG A 226 -10.54 -20.55 15.12
CA ARG A 226 -10.25 -21.76 15.87
C ARG A 226 -11.56 -22.51 16.10
N GLY A 227 -11.57 -23.80 15.79
CA GLY A 227 -12.71 -24.69 16.05
C GLY A 227 -12.32 -26.15 15.84
N ASP A 228 -13.14 -27.05 16.35
CA ASP A 228 -12.84 -28.49 16.39
C ASP A 228 -13.84 -29.34 15.59
N LYS A 229 -15.09 -28.88 15.47
CA LYS A 229 -16.21 -29.57 14.82
C LYS A 229 -17.21 -28.56 14.25
N GLY A 230 -17.94 -28.99 13.22
CA GLY A 230 -19.03 -28.22 12.61
C GLY A 230 -18.62 -27.49 11.33
N ILE A 231 -19.61 -26.94 10.64
CA ILE A 231 -19.42 -26.12 9.46
C ILE A 231 -19.75 -24.69 9.85
N LEU A 232 -18.77 -23.80 9.72
CA LEU A 232 -18.93 -22.37 9.89
C LEU A 232 -19.31 -21.76 8.56
N HIS A 233 -20.40 -21.00 8.54
CA HIS A 233 -20.86 -20.27 7.37
C HIS A 233 -20.76 -18.78 7.63
N ILE A 234 -20.41 -18.04 6.59
CA ILE A 234 -20.34 -16.59 6.58
C ILE A 234 -21.10 -16.10 5.36
N ASP A 235 -22.17 -15.37 5.60
CA ASP A 235 -22.99 -14.76 4.56
C ASP A 235 -22.67 -13.27 4.45
N LEU A 236 -22.59 -12.76 3.22
CA LEU A 236 -22.31 -11.35 2.93
C LEU A 236 -23.28 -10.85 1.85
N GLY A 237 -24.04 -9.81 2.15
CA GLY A 237 -24.97 -9.21 1.18
C GLY A 237 -26.13 -8.51 1.85
N GLN A 238 -27.30 -8.58 1.21
CA GLN A 238 -28.56 -8.19 1.83
C GLN A 238 -29.14 -9.43 2.51
N ILE A 239 -29.35 -9.34 3.83
CA ILE A 239 -29.79 -10.47 4.65
C ILE A 239 -30.99 -10.00 5.48
N SER A 240 -32.00 -10.86 5.60
CA SER A 240 -33.22 -10.55 6.33
C SER A 240 -32.90 -10.16 7.78
N GLU A 241 -33.50 -9.10 8.26
CA GLU A 241 -33.45 -8.64 9.65
C GLU A 241 -34.50 -9.31 10.55
N ASP A 242 -35.50 -9.96 9.95
CA ASP A 242 -36.60 -10.69 10.60
C ASP A 242 -36.06 -11.96 11.32
N VAL A 243 -35.61 -11.77 12.56
CA VAL A 243 -35.06 -12.81 13.45
C VAL A 243 -36.20 -13.67 13.97
N ILE A 244 -37.24 -13.03 14.50
CA ILE A 244 -38.49 -13.68 14.87
C ILE A 244 -39.34 -13.71 13.60
N PRO A 245 -39.48 -14.86 12.92
CA PRO A 245 -39.85 -14.89 11.50
C PRO A 245 -41.33 -14.61 11.26
N ASN A 246 -41.81 -13.38 11.50
CA ASN A 246 -43.22 -13.01 11.48
C ASN A 246 -43.53 -11.85 10.50
N ARG A 247 -42.48 -11.29 9.85
CA ARG A 247 -42.55 -10.20 8.86
C ARG A 247 -43.02 -8.88 9.43
N ARG A 248 -42.78 -8.65 10.71
CA ARG A 248 -43.08 -7.40 11.41
C ARG A 248 -41.82 -7.02 12.17
N LEU A 249 -41.64 -5.72 12.31
CA LEU A 249 -40.52 -5.19 13.08
C LEU A 249 -40.76 -5.42 14.56
N ASP A 250 -40.06 -6.39 15.14
CA ASP A 250 -40.01 -6.59 16.59
C ASP A 250 -38.89 -5.73 17.21
N THR A 251 -39.24 -5.08 18.32
CA THR A 251 -38.35 -4.17 19.05
C THR A 251 -38.90 -3.88 20.44
N GLU A 252 -37.98 -3.62 21.35
CA GLU A 252 -38.26 -3.09 22.67
C GLU A 252 -38.74 -1.63 22.65
N ASP A 253 -38.43 -0.86 21.59
CA ASP A 253 -38.79 0.56 21.48
C ASP A 253 -40.31 0.73 21.24
N LYS A 254 -41.01 1.05 22.33
CA LYS A 254 -42.44 1.32 22.30
C LYS A 254 -42.70 2.72 21.77
N ILE A 255 -43.71 2.83 20.92
CA ILE A 255 -44.17 4.13 20.42
C ILE A 255 -44.69 4.99 21.58
N ARG A 256 -43.99 6.10 21.87
CA ARG A 256 -44.39 7.11 22.85
C ARG A 256 -44.64 8.45 22.15
N SER A 257 -45.79 9.04 22.41
CA SER A 257 -46.20 10.29 21.73
C SER A 257 -46.19 10.22 20.19
N GLY A 258 -46.39 9.03 19.63
CA GLY A 258 -46.46 8.80 18.18
C GLY A 258 -45.11 8.60 17.48
N ILE A 259 -44.00 8.53 18.21
CA ILE A 259 -42.67 8.24 17.68
C ILE A 259 -41.98 7.16 18.53
N ARG A 260 -41.06 6.43 17.90
CA ARG A 260 -39.99 5.69 18.59
C ARG A 260 -38.88 6.67 18.90
N ASP A 261 -38.39 6.67 20.14
CA ASP A 261 -37.42 7.66 20.61
C ASP A 261 -35.98 7.13 20.67
N ASN A 262 -35.79 5.85 20.31
CA ASN A 262 -34.53 5.10 20.32
C ASN A 262 -33.86 5.11 21.70
N LEU A 263 -34.63 5.20 22.79
CA LEU A 263 -34.14 5.21 24.16
C LEU A 263 -34.81 4.11 24.99
N LEU A 264 -34.03 3.11 25.42
CA LEU A 264 -34.55 2.00 26.22
C LEU A 264 -35.02 2.45 27.61
N GLN A 265 -36.32 2.33 27.87
CA GLN A 265 -36.93 2.56 29.19
C GLN A 265 -36.94 1.28 30.05
N ASP A 266 -37.08 1.43 31.37
CA ASP A 266 -37.06 0.27 32.29
C ASP A 266 -38.24 -0.70 32.04
N ASP A 267 -39.35 -0.24 31.45
CA ASP A 267 -40.51 -1.09 31.11
C ASP A 267 -40.45 -1.66 29.68
N GLU A 268 -39.39 -1.38 28.93
CA GLU A 268 -39.18 -1.81 27.55
C GLU A 268 -38.15 -2.93 27.42
N ASP A 269 -37.25 -3.07 28.41
CA ASP A 269 -36.18 -4.07 28.50
C ASP A 269 -36.75 -5.46 28.84
N VAL A 270 -37.46 -6.05 27.89
CA VAL A 270 -38.20 -7.33 27.95
C VAL A 270 -37.82 -8.27 26.80
N GLY A 271 -36.70 -7.99 26.13
CA GLY A 271 -36.20 -8.77 25.01
C GLY A 271 -36.92 -8.55 23.69
N LEU A 272 -36.35 -9.14 22.63
CA LEU A 272 -36.92 -9.08 21.28
C LEU A 272 -38.26 -9.82 21.17
N ASP A 273 -38.51 -10.81 22.03
CA ASP A 273 -39.74 -11.60 22.00
C ASP A 273 -40.96 -10.84 22.55
N GLY A 274 -40.72 -9.77 23.31
CA GLY A 274 -41.74 -8.94 23.94
C GLY A 274 -42.47 -9.61 25.11
N MET A 275 -41.95 -10.71 25.66
CA MET A 275 -42.53 -11.49 26.76
C MET A 275 -41.65 -11.41 28.01
N PRO A 276 -41.98 -10.56 29.01
CA PRO A 276 -41.16 -10.47 30.22
C PRO A 276 -41.20 -11.76 31.02
N GLY A 277 -40.04 -12.28 31.44
CA GLY A 277 -40.02 -13.56 32.11
C GLY A 277 -38.65 -14.01 32.62
N THR A 278 -38.48 -15.32 32.60
CA THR A 278 -37.21 -16.02 32.80
C THR A 278 -37.31 -17.32 32.03
N ASP A 279 -36.25 -17.66 31.29
CA ASP A 279 -36.17 -18.87 30.50
C ASP A 279 -36.34 -20.12 31.39
N PRO A 280 -37.09 -21.15 30.95
CA PRO A 280 -37.69 -21.34 29.62
C PRO A 280 -39.20 -21.02 29.58
N ASN A 281 -39.68 -20.09 30.42
CA ASN A 281 -41.13 -19.84 30.56
C ASN A 281 -41.66 -18.73 29.64
N ASP A 282 -40.77 -18.01 28.97
CA ASP A 282 -40.94 -17.14 27.81
C ASP A 282 -40.44 -17.87 26.55
N TRP A 283 -40.91 -17.39 25.40
CA TRP A 283 -40.66 -18.01 24.10
C TRP A 283 -41.05 -17.05 23.00
N TRP A 284 -40.58 -17.32 21.79
CA TRP A 284 -41.00 -16.55 20.62
C TRP A 284 -42.44 -16.90 20.25
N ASP A 285 -43.41 -16.09 20.67
CA ASP A 285 -44.82 -16.19 20.24
C ASP A 285 -44.98 -15.59 18.84
N ILE A 286 -44.51 -16.36 17.86
CA ILE A 286 -44.37 -15.94 16.45
C ILE A 286 -45.76 -15.64 15.86
N ASN A 287 -46.77 -16.42 16.25
CA ASN A 287 -48.13 -16.29 15.75
C ASN A 287 -49.03 -15.36 16.59
N LYS A 288 -48.56 -14.91 17.76
CA LYS A 288 -49.22 -14.01 18.72
C LYS A 288 -50.52 -14.58 19.30
N ASN A 289 -50.55 -15.89 19.58
CA ASN A 289 -51.69 -16.59 20.17
C ASN A 289 -51.55 -16.85 21.68
N GLY A 290 -50.37 -16.60 22.25
CA GLY A 290 -50.08 -16.78 23.67
C GLY A 290 -49.96 -18.23 24.14
N VAL A 291 -49.77 -19.19 23.24
CA VAL A 291 -49.60 -20.62 23.53
C VAL A 291 -48.38 -21.15 22.78
N ARG A 292 -47.37 -21.56 23.54
CA ARG A 292 -46.16 -22.13 22.96
C ARG A 292 -46.43 -23.38 22.11
N GLU A 293 -46.05 -23.34 20.84
CA GLU A 293 -46.03 -24.52 19.97
C GLU A 293 -44.66 -25.19 19.86
N ASP A 294 -44.63 -26.44 19.37
CA ASP A 294 -43.41 -27.25 19.27
C ASP A 294 -42.32 -26.62 18.37
N PHE A 295 -42.73 -25.83 17.37
CA PHE A 295 -41.81 -25.13 16.48
C PHE A 295 -41.27 -23.83 17.08
N GLU A 296 -41.93 -23.27 18.10
CA GLU A 296 -41.54 -22.04 18.76
C GLU A 296 -40.37 -22.30 19.73
N PRO A 297 -39.20 -21.68 19.49
CA PRO A 297 -38.05 -21.84 20.36
C PRO A 297 -38.27 -21.12 21.69
N ILE A 298 -37.55 -21.56 22.71
CA ILE A 298 -37.29 -20.74 23.91
C ILE A 298 -36.50 -19.51 23.45
N SER A 299 -36.77 -18.34 24.03
CA SER A 299 -36.18 -17.08 23.62
C SER A 299 -34.69 -17.00 23.94
N TYR A 300 -34.26 -17.56 25.07
CA TYR A 300 -32.89 -17.48 25.57
C TYR A 300 -32.39 -16.03 25.67
N ASP A 301 -33.29 -15.12 26.04
CA ASP A 301 -33.04 -13.69 26.08
C ASP A 301 -32.72 -13.17 27.48
N ASP A 302 -32.76 -13.99 28.53
CA ASP A 302 -32.30 -13.60 29.86
C ASP A 302 -30.84 -13.10 29.83
N TRP A 303 -30.61 -11.82 30.17
CA TRP A 303 -29.26 -11.28 30.31
C TRP A 303 -28.69 -11.43 31.72
N SER A 304 -27.47 -11.97 31.83
CA SER A 304 -26.72 -11.97 33.09
C SER A 304 -25.21 -12.04 32.88
N TYR A 305 -24.51 -11.01 33.36
CA TYR A 305 -23.05 -11.04 33.44
C TYR A 305 -22.50 -10.20 34.59
N THR A 306 -21.46 -10.71 35.23
CA THR A 306 -20.67 -9.97 36.24
C THR A 306 -19.27 -9.72 35.70
N SER A 307 -18.85 -8.45 35.63
CA SER A 307 -17.51 -8.07 35.16
C SER A 307 -16.41 -8.86 35.87
N GLY A 308 -15.57 -9.56 35.10
CA GLY A 308 -14.51 -10.42 35.62
C GLY A 308 -14.89 -11.90 35.76
N SER A 309 -16.15 -12.25 35.52
CA SER A 309 -16.61 -13.63 35.44
C SER A 309 -16.11 -14.30 34.16
N ASN A 310 -15.88 -15.62 34.25
CA ASN A 310 -15.62 -16.50 33.11
C ASN A 310 -16.87 -17.30 32.69
N ILE A 311 -18.04 -16.95 33.23
CA ILE A 311 -19.33 -17.53 32.87
C ILE A 311 -20.03 -16.53 31.95
N TYR A 312 -20.39 -16.99 30.75
CA TYR A 312 -20.89 -16.15 29.65
C TYR A 312 -22.23 -16.64 29.10
N ASP A 313 -22.84 -17.68 29.68
CA ASP A 313 -23.97 -18.40 29.11
C ASP A 313 -25.21 -17.52 28.83
N LEU A 314 -25.31 -16.38 29.52
CA LEU A 314 -26.41 -15.40 29.44
C LEU A 314 -25.93 -13.99 29.03
N ILE A 315 -24.71 -13.83 28.52
CA ILE A 315 -24.18 -12.47 28.20
C ILE A 315 -24.75 -11.89 26.89
N SER A 316 -25.36 -12.75 26.06
CA SER A 316 -25.97 -12.38 24.79
C SER A 316 -27.47 -12.09 24.89
N GLY A 317 -28.07 -12.25 26.08
CA GLY A 317 -29.49 -12.00 26.28
C GLY A 317 -29.91 -10.56 25.97
N THR A 318 -31.17 -10.40 25.57
CA THR A 318 -31.81 -9.11 25.28
C THR A 318 -32.66 -8.58 26.43
N GLU A 319 -33.29 -9.44 27.24
CA GLU A 319 -34.02 -9.01 28.44
C GLU A 319 -33.07 -8.67 29.60
N HIS A 320 -33.27 -7.51 30.23
CA HIS A 320 -32.49 -6.97 31.33
C HIS A 320 -31.04 -6.59 30.97
N ASN A 321 -30.78 -6.31 29.69
CA ASN A 321 -29.45 -5.98 29.20
C ASN A 321 -29.13 -4.47 29.22
N ALA A 322 -30.04 -3.61 29.72
CA ALA A 322 -29.92 -2.14 29.60
C ALA A 322 -28.61 -1.53 30.13
N ASN A 323 -27.88 -2.23 31.00
CA ASN A 323 -26.59 -1.79 31.55
C ASN A 323 -25.37 -2.44 30.87
N ASP A 324 -25.57 -3.30 29.88
CA ASP A 324 -24.54 -3.93 29.07
C ASP A 324 -24.04 -2.98 27.96
N GLY A 325 -23.52 -1.83 28.36
CA GLY A 325 -22.91 -0.87 27.44
C GLY A 325 -23.74 0.38 27.21
N VAL A 326 -24.13 0.59 25.96
CA VAL A 326 -25.01 1.70 25.59
C VAL A 326 -26.43 1.24 25.85
N ARG A 327 -27.16 2.01 26.66
CA ARG A 327 -28.57 1.77 26.92
C ARG A 327 -29.39 2.14 25.68
N ALA A 328 -29.66 1.15 24.84
CA ALA A 328 -30.40 1.26 23.59
C ALA A 328 -31.34 0.06 23.48
N PRO A 329 -32.53 0.22 22.87
CA PRO A 329 -33.49 -0.87 22.74
C PRO A 329 -33.00 -1.90 21.73
N ASP A 330 -33.22 -3.17 22.02
CA ASP A 330 -33.01 -4.22 21.04
C ASP A 330 -34.09 -4.16 19.94
N THR A 331 -33.66 -4.35 18.70
CA THR A 331 -34.54 -4.23 17.53
C THR A 331 -34.02 -5.06 16.37
N GLU A 332 -34.94 -5.54 15.54
CA GLU A 332 -34.62 -6.09 14.23
C GLU A 332 -34.23 -5.01 13.20
N ASP A 333 -34.52 -3.73 13.42
CA ASP A 333 -34.08 -2.63 12.55
C ASP A 333 -32.59 -2.31 12.77
N LEU A 334 -31.72 -3.21 12.32
CA LEU A 334 -30.28 -3.16 12.58
C LEU A 334 -29.58 -2.00 11.84
N ASN A 335 -30.14 -1.57 10.70
CA ASN A 335 -29.60 -0.45 9.92
C ASN A 335 -30.21 0.92 10.30
N GLY A 336 -31.26 0.94 11.14
CA GLY A 336 -31.92 2.14 11.65
C GLY A 336 -32.77 2.89 10.62
N ASN A 337 -33.32 2.19 9.62
CA ASN A 337 -34.16 2.76 8.56
C ASN A 337 -35.66 2.85 8.95
N GLY A 338 -36.04 2.29 10.09
CA GLY A 338 -37.39 2.29 10.65
C GLY A 338 -38.30 1.16 10.16
N SER A 339 -37.77 0.18 9.44
CA SER A 339 -38.50 -0.98 8.90
C SER A 339 -37.67 -2.25 9.10
N VAL A 340 -38.34 -3.42 9.10
CA VAL A 340 -37.64 -4.71 9.03
C VAL A 340 -37.36 -5.05 7.56
N ASP A 341 -36.09 -5.23 7.22
CA ASP A 341 -35.69 -5.63 5.87
C ASP A 341 -35.80 -7.14 5.68
N LEU A 342 -36.53 -7.57 4.64
CA LEU A 342 -36.82 -9.01 4.38
C LEU A 342 -36.01 -9.60 3.21
N ALA A 343 -35.09 -8.81 2.65
CA ALA A 343 -34.31 -9.19 1.48
C ALA A 343 -33.34 -10.34 1.79
N ASN A 344 -33.12 -11.22 0.82
CA ASN A 344 -32.12 -12.29 0.92
C ASN A 344 -31.38 -12.42 -0.42
N ASP A 345 -30.39 -11.55 -0.59
CA ASP A 345 -29.51 -11.50 -1.75
C ASP A 345 -28.07 -11.48 -1.23
N TYR A 346 -27.50 -12.65 -0.96
CA TYR A 346 -26.18 -12.78 -0.32
C TYR A 346 -25.30 -13.90 -0.91
N PHE A 347 -23.99 -13.73 -0.70
CA PHE A 347 -22.97 -14.76 -0.91
C PHE A 347 -22.80 -15.55 0.38
N GLU A 348 -22.81 -16.88 0.32
CA GLU A 348 -22.53 -17.77 1.45
C GLU A 348 -21.17 -18.43 1.26
N TYR A 349 -20.33 -18.41 2.30
CA TYR A 349 -19.01 -19.04 2.34
C TYR A 349 -18.95 -20.04 3.50
N SER A 350 -18.64 -21.30 3.22
CA SER A 350 -18.63 -22.38 4.20
C SER A 350 -17.22 -22.89 4.48
N ILE A 351 -16.91 -23.14 5.75
CA ILE A 351 -15.63 -23.69 6.22
C ILE A 351 -15.93 -24.91 7.10
N ASN A 352 -15.43 -26.09 6.71
CA ASN A 352 -15.47 -27.25 7.58
C ASN A 352 -14.36 -27.17 8.64
N LEU A 353 -14.76 -27.06 9.91
CA LEU A 353 -13.86 -26.95 11.07
C LEU A 353 -13.46 -28.32 11.65
N ASP A 354 -13.97 -29.43 11.13
CA ASP A 354 -13.60 -30.77 11.59
C ASP A 354 -12.09 -31.01 11.42
N LYS A 355 -11.37 -31.17 12.54
CA LYS A 355 -9.92 -31.41 12.52
C LYS A 355 -9.51 -32.71 11.83
N LEU A 356 -10.40 -33.71 11.74
CA LEU A 356 -10.13 -34.98 11.09
C LEU A 356 -10.34 -34.92 9.58
N SER A 357 -11.13 -33.97 9.09
CA SER A 357 -11.36 -33.71 7.68
C SER A 357 -11.45 -32.20 7.41
N PRO A 358 -10.39 -31.42 7.71
CA PRO A 358 -10.45 -29.97 7.62
C PRO A 358 -10.49 -29.55 6.16
N ASP A 359 -11.19 -28.44 5.88
CA ASP A 359 -11.02 -27.80 4.59
C ASP A 359 -9.57 -27.30 4.47
N THR A 360 -8.79 -27.93 3.59
CA THR A 360 -7.40 -27.52 3.35
C THR A 360 -7.24 -26.57 2.18
N VAL A 361 -8.29 -26.39 1.37
CA VAL A 361 -8.21 -25.67 0.09
C VAL A 361 -7.97 -24.18 0.34
N PHE A 362 -8.62 -23.62 1.35
CA PHE A 362 -8.55 -22.18 1.64
C PHE A 362 -7.58 -21.83 2.78
N ILE A 363 -6.79 -22.77 3.28
CA ILE A 363 -5.84 -22.48 4.36
C ILE A 363 -4.69 -21.63 3.80
N ALA A 364 -4.54 -20.42 4.35
CA ALA A 364 -3.51 -19.46 3.97
C ALA A 364 -2.48 -19.18 5.06
N GLY A 365 -2.65 -19.68 6.29
CA GLY A 365 -1.73 -19.47 7.41
C GLY A 365 -2.28 -19.94 8.76
N GLY A 366 -1.69 -19.44 9.84
CA GLY A 366 -2.03 -19.76 11.23
C GLY A 366 -1.13 -20.82 11.88
N ASP A 367 -1.21 -20.93 13.22
CA ASP A 367 -0.53 -21.98 14.00
C ASP A 367 -1.51 -23.06 14.45
N ARG A 368 -1.70 -24.04 13.57
CA ARG A 368 -2.57 -25.20 13.79
C ARG A 368 -2.07 -26.14 14.88
N THR A 369 -0.76 -26.13 15.16
CA THR A 369 -0.10 -27.09 16.05
C THR A 369 0.07 -26.60 17.48
N GLY A 370 0.31 -25.30 17.68
CA GLY A 370 0.45 -24.70 19.00
C GLY A 370 -0.86 -24.13 19.54
N GLY A 371 -1.54 -23.27 18.77
CA GLY A 371 -2.73 -22.51 19.22
C GLY A 371 -4.08 -22.99 18.67
N GLY A 372 -4.06 -23.82 17.61
CA GLY A 372 -5.28 -24.28 16.93
C GLY A 372 -5.95 -23.23 16.05
N TRP A 373 -5.27 -22.11 15.79
CA TRP A 373 -5.74 -21.01 14.95
C TRP A 373 -5.36 -21.26 13.49
N THR A 374 -6.32 -21.08 12.59
CA THR A 374 -6.16 -21.28 11.16
C THR A 374 -6.66 -20.03 10.43
N LEU A 375 -5.83 -19.49 9.54
CA LEU A 375 -6.25 -18.44 8.63
C LEU A 375 -6.83 -19.07 7.37
N TYR A 376 -8.13 -18.90 7.17
CA TYR A 376 -8.80 -19.20 5.91
C TYR A 376 -8.82 -17.95 5.03
N ARG A 377 -8.55 -18.12 3.74
CA ARG A 377 -8.62 -17.09 2.71
C ARG A 377 -9.46 -17.61 1.55
N ILE A 378 -10.68 -17.12 1.46
CA ILE A 378 -11.69 -17.60 0.52
C ILE A 378 -11.90 -16.53 -0.55
N PRO A 379 -11.71 -16.81 -1.85
CA PRO A 379 -11.94 -15.81 -2.89
C PRO A 379 -13.43 -15.42 -2.95
N LEU A 380 -13.72 -14.12 -3.06
CA LEU A 380 -15.08 -13.59 -3.09
C LEU A 380 -15.76 -13.86 -4.45
N ASN A 381 -15.01 -13.74 -5.54
CA ASN A 381 -15.49 -14.00 -6.90
C ASN A 381 -15.19 -15.44 -7.33
N ILE A 382 -16.17 -16.04 -8.02
CA ILE A 382 -16.06 -17.32 -8.71
C ILE A 382 -16.40 -17.06 -10.18
N PRO A 383 -15.61 -17.57 -11.14
CA PRO A 383 -16.01 -17.54 -12.54
C PRO A 383 -17.41 -18.15 -12.73
N GLN A 384 -18.23 -17.56 -13.60
CA GLN A 384 -19.56 -18.09 -13.89
C GLN A 384 -19.47 -19.54 -14.40
N GLY A 385 -20.33 -20.41 -13.85
CA GLY A 385 -20.43 -21.82 -14.25
C GLY A 385 -19.54 -22.80 -13.48
N PHE A 386 -18.75 -22.33 -12.51
CA PHE A 386 -18.09 -23.20 -11.53
C PHE A 386 -18.95 -23.35 -10.27
N GLU A 387 -19.36 -24.58 -9.98
CA GLU A 387 -19.95 -24.93 -8.68
C GLU A 387 -18.82 -25.19 -7.67
N ASP A 388 -18.85 -24.44 -6.56
CA ASP A 388 -17.98 -24.67 -5.42
C ASP A 388 -18.85 -25.13 -4.24
N PRO A 389 -18.63 -26.33 -3.68
CA PRO A 389 -19.45 -26.83 -2.58
C PRO A 389 -19.37 -25.94 -1.32
N ASN A 390 -18.32 -25.14 -1.19
CA ASN A 390 -18.08 -24.25 -0.05
C ASN A 390 -18.52 -22.80 -0.32
N ARG A 391 -19.13 -22.52 -1.49
CA ARG A 391 -19.60 -21.17 -1.81
C ARG A 391 -20.92 -21.20 -2.56
N LYS A 392 -21.91 -20.45 -2.07
CA LYS A 392 -23.23 -20.36 -2.71
C LYS A 392 -23.61 -18.91 -2.98
N ARG A 393 -24.48 -18.71 -3.97
CA ARG A 393 -25.17 -17.45 -4.24
C ARG A 393 -26.64 -17.65 -3.97
N ILE A 394 -27.20 -16.84 -3.09
CA ILE A 394 -28.62 -16.83 -2.75
C ILE A 394 -29.23 -15.56 -3.32
N GLY A 395 -30.29 -15.69 -4.12
CA GLY A 395 -30.89 -14.55 -4.82
C GLY A 395 -29.96 -13.99 -5.92
N ASN A 396 -29.86 -12.67 -6.01
CA ASN A 396 -29.01 -11.92 -6.95
C ASN A 396 -28.02 -11.01 -6.20
N PRO A 397 -27.05 -11.57 -5.46
CA PRO A 397 -26.16 -10.78 -4.63
C PRO A 397 -25.18 -9.93 -5.46
N ASP A 398 -24.90 -8.71 -4.99
CA ASP A 398 -23.98 -7.76 -5.62
C ASP A 398 -22.90 -7.30 -4.62
N LEU A 399 -21.63 -7.39 -5.04
CA LEU A 399 -20.49 -6.91 -4.24
C LEU A 399 -20.50 -5.38 -4.07
N SER A 400 -21.23 -4.63 -4.89
CA SER A 400 -21.41 -3.19 -4.69
C SER A 400 -22.35 -2.85 -3.52
N LEU A 401 -23.09 -3.84 -3.01
CA LEU A 401 -24.11 -3.67 -1.98
C LEU A 401 -24.06 -4.82 -0.96
N ILE A 402 -23.07 -4.76 -0.07
CA ILE A 402 -22.96 -5.66 1.10
C ILE A 402 -23.43 -4.91 2.34
N GLU A 403 -24.69 -5.10 2.73
CA GLU A 403 -25.29 -4.39 3.87
C GLU A 403 -25.12 -5.14 5.19
N TYR A 404 -25.05 -6.46 5.16
CA TYR A 404 -24.97 -7.32 6.33
C TYR A 404 -23.90 -8.39 6.18
N ALA A 405 -23.37 -8.81 7.32
CA ALA A 405 -22.63 -10.04 7.48
C ALA A 405 -23.36 -10.96 8.47
N ARG A 406 -23.56 -12.25 8.14
CA ARG A 406 -24.12 -13.25 9.06
C ARG A 406 -23.12 -14.38 9.25
N ILE A 407 -22.88 -14.79 10.50
CA ILE A 407 -22.06 -15.94 10.85
C ILE A 407 -22.99 -16.99 11.46
N TRP A 408 -22.97 -18.22 10.95
CA TRP A 408 -23.80 -19.29 11.51
C TRP A 408 -23.12 -20.65 11.44
N ILE A 409 -23.52 -21.55 12.33
CA ILE A 409 -22.90 -22.88 12.50
C ILE A 409 -23.95 -23.96 12.32
N ASN A 410 -23.61 -25.03 11.61
CA ASN A 410 -24.39 -26.27 11.59
C ASN A 410 -23.50 -27.52 11.51
N GLY A 411 -24.10 -28.70 11.33
CA GLY A 411 -23.35 -29.93 11.08
C GLY A 411 -22.71 -30.55 12.32
N VAL A 412 -23.22 -30.22 13.51
CA VAL A 412 -22.74 -30.78 14.79
C VAL A 412 -23.84 -31.58 15.49
N THR A 413 -23.46 -32.64 16.20
CA THR A 413 -24.38 -33.47 16.99
C THR A 413 -24.28 -33.19 18.50
N GLU A 414 -23.31 -32.39 18.91
CA GLU A 414 -23.00 -32.01 20.28
C GLU A 414 -22.62 -30.52 20.28
N GLU A 415 -22.52 -29.92 21.46
CA GLU A 415 -22.06 -28.55 21.61
C GLU A 415 -20.67 -28.33 20.98
N THR A 416 -20.51 -27.20 20.31
CA THR A 416 -19.23 -26.78 19.70
C THR A 416 -18.88 -25.34 20.08
N VAL A 417 -17.58 -25.05 20.05
CA VAL A 417 -17.02 -23.73 20.36
C VAL A 417 -16.19 -23.28 19.17
N VAL A 418 -16.50 -22.10 18.65
CA VAL A 418 -15.78 -21.47 17.54
C VAL A 418 -15.28 -20.10 18.00
N GLY A 419 -13.98 -19.87 17.90
CA GLY A 419 -13.35 -18.58 18.19
C GLY A 419 -12.90 -17.90 16.91
N ILE A 420 -13.24 -16.63 16.73
CA ILE A 420 -12.88 -15.80 15.57
C ILE A 420 -12.05 -14.62 16.07
N ALA A 421 -10.78 -14.59 15.70
CA ALA A 421 -9.87 -13.50 16.08
C ALA A 421 -9.91 -12.34 15.09
N GLU A 422 -10.08 -12.64 13.80
CA GLU A 422 -10.24 -11.64 12.75
C GLU A 422 -11.18 -12.17 11.66
N ILE A 423 -12.01 -11.30 11.12
CA ILE A 423 -12.84 -11.54 9.94
C ILE A 423 -12.80 -10.28 9.07
N ASN A 424 -12.29 -10.43 7.84
CA ASN A 424 -11.86 -9.31 7.01
C ASN A 424 -12.21 -9.54 5.54
N LEU A 425 -12.68 -8.48 4.87
CA LEU A 425 -12.68 -8.39 3.41
C LEU A 425 -11.37 -7.79 2.95
N VAL A 426 -10.66 -8.49 2.08
CA VAL A 426 -9.27 -8.20 1.74
C VAL A 426 -9.13 -7.97 0.24
N GLY A 427 -8.55 -6.83 -0.12
CA GLY A 427 -8.12 -6.48 -1.48
C GLY A 427 -6.60 -6.26 -1.55
N ASN A 428 -6.12 -5.83 -2.73
CA ASN A 428 -4.70 -5.59 -2.95
C ASN A 428 -4.45 -4.30 -3.76
N GLU A 429 -3.36 -3.59 -3.46
CA GLU A 429 -2.89 -2.44 -4.24
C GLU A 429 -2.37 -2.84 -5.62
N TRP A 430 -1.83 -4.05 -5.74
CA TRP A 430 -1.51 -4.68 -7.00
C TRP A 430 -2.77 -5.32 -7.57
N LYS A 431 -3.12 -4.99 -8.81
CA LYS A 431 -4.30 -5.52 -9.51
C LYS A 431 -3.88 -6.56 -10.54
N GLU A 432 -4.64 -7.64 -10.65
CA GLU A 432 -4.46 -8.61 -11.73
C GLU A 432 -4.88 -7.99 -13.07
N LEU A 433 -4.06 -8.16 -14.11
CA LEU A 433 -4.52 -7.91 -15.49
C LEU A 433 -4.95 -9.20 -16.17
N GLY A 434 -4.52 -10.34 -15.63
CA GLY A 434 -4.85 -11.68 -16.08
C GLY A 434 -3.77 -12.31 -16.96
N VAL A 435 -4.14 -13.29 -17.77
CA VAL A 435 -3.25 -14.02 -18.68
C VAL A 435 -3.44 -13.69 -20.15
N SER A 436 -2.36 -13.82 -20.92
CA SER A 436 -2.41 -13.73 -22.37
C SER A 436 -1.28 -14.55 -23.02
N ASN A 437 -1.53 -15.05 -24.24
CA ASN A 437 -0.50 -15.61 -25.12
C ASN A 437 0.15 -14.55 -26.03
N SER A 438 -0.33 -13.32 -25.95
CA SER A 438 0.25 -12.14 -26.58
C SER A 438 0.87 -11.25 -25.51
N GLU A 439 1.79 -10.38 -25.92
CA GLU A 439 2.38 -9.36 -25.05
C GLU A 439 1.80 -7.97 -25.34
N GLU A 440 0.68 -7.93 -26.08
CA GLU A 440 -0.04 -6.69 -26.37
C GLU A 440 -0.96 -6.26 -25.22
N PRO A 441 -1.01 -4.96 -24.87
CA PRO A 441 -1.77 -4.48 -23.71
C PRO A 441 -3.25 -4.86 -23.65
N ASN A 442 -3.90 -4.92 -24.81
CA ASN A 442 -5.35 -5.09 -24.90
C ASN A 442 -5.78 -6.57 -24.95
N THR A 443 -4.84 -7.52 -24.83
CA THR A 443 -5.14 -8.95 -24.92
C THR A 443 -5.25 -9.63 -23.55
N TYR A 444 -5.11 -8.86 -22.46
CA TYR A 444 -5.31 -9.32 -21.10
C TYR A 444 -6.76 -9.05 -20.67
N ASN A 445 -7.38 -10.02 -19.99
CA ASN A 445 -8.72 -9.87 -19.41
C ASN A 445 -8.72 -10.40 -17.99
N ALA A 446 -8.83 -9.50 -17.01
CA ALA A 446 -8.87 -9.85 -15.60
C ALA A 446 -10.25 -10.30 -15.08
N ALA A 447 -11.33 -9.97 -15.81
CA ALA A 447 -12.70 -10.23 -15.31
C ALA A 447 -13.05 -11.71 -15.25
N ASP A 448 -12.40 -12.54 -16.09
CA ASP A 448 -12.67 -13.98 -16.22
C ASP A 448 -11.43 -14.84 -15.93
N ASP A 449 -10.36 -14.25 -15.41
CA ASP A 449 -9.10 -14.97 -15.20
C ASP A 449 -8.94 -15.43 -13.75
N SER A 450 -8.93 -16.75 -13.55
CA SER A 450 -8.58 -17.40 -12.29
C SER A 450 -7.13 -17.92 -12.26
N THR A 451 -6.36 -17.74 -13.34
CA THR A 451 -4.99 -18.27 -13.44
C THR A 451 -4.00 -17.45 -12.63
N VAL A 452 -4.19 -16.14 -12.51
CA VAL A 452 -3.32 -15.28 -11.71
C VAL A 452 -4.13 -14.65 -10.59
N ALA A 453 -3.73 -14.89 -9.36
CA ALA A 453 -4.24 -14.19 -8.19
C ALA A 453 -3.09 -13.47 -7.47
N VAL A 454 -3.41 -12.32 -6.87
CA VAL A 454 -2.43 -11.57 -6.08
C VAL A 454 -2.80 -11.59 -4.60
N THR A 455 -1.85 -12.01 -3.79
CA THR A 455 -2.04 -12.12 -2.34
C THR A 455 -0.77 -11.74 -1.59
N VAL A 456 -0.73 -12.03 -0.29
CA VAL A 456 0.42 -11.76 0.57
C VAL A 456 0.72 -12.92 1.51
N VAL A 457 1.98 -13.01 1.89
CA VAL A 457 2.50 -13.87 2.96
C VAL A 457 3.28 -12.99 3.93
N ASN A 458 3.13 -13.19 5.24
CA ASN A 458 3.79 -12.30 6.22
C ASN A 458 4.20 -13.02 7.52
N SER A 459 5.13 -12.40 8.24
CA SER A 459 5.73 -12.98 9.44
C SER A 459 4.78 -13.21 10.61
N HIS A 460 3.61 -12.57 10.64
CA HIS A 460 2.62 -12.73 11.72
C HIS A 460 1.62 -13.85 11.38
N ASP A 461 0.95 -13.74 10.23
CA ASP A 461 -0.10 -14.68 9.81
C ASP A 461 0.47 -16.02 9.34
N ASN A 462 1.75 -16.05 8.91
CA ASN A 462 2.47 -17.24 8.46
C ASN A 462 3.71 -17.47 9.34
N PRO A 463 3.59 -18.21 10.46
CA PRO A 463 4.70 -18.41 11.40
C PRO A 463 6.00 -18.97 10.76
N GLU A 464 5.83 -19.78 9.72
CA GLU A 464 6.87 -20.41 8.92
C GLU A 464 7.58 -19.44 7.97
N TYR A 465 6.96 -18.31 7.61
CA TYR A 465 7.56 -17.33 6.72
C TYR A 465 8.80 -16.68 7.35
N LYS A 466 9.90 -16.63 6.58
CA LYS A 466 11.09 -15.84 6.91
C LYS A 466 11.37 -14.83 5.80
N ALA A 467 11.58 -13.59 6.23
CA ALA A 467 11.93 -12.47 5.37
C ALA A 467 13.26 -12.71 4.63
N PRO A 468 13.51 -12.00 3.52
CA PRO A 468 14.79 -12.08 2.82
C PRO A 468 15.98 -11.74 3.72
N PRO A 469 17.19 -12.23 3.37
CA PRO A 469 18.38 -11.96 4.14
C PRO A 469 18.58 -10.46 4.39
N GLY A 470 18.69 -10.09 5.66
CA GLY A 470 18.94 -8.71 6.07
C GLY A 470 17.72 -7.79 6.06
N VAL A 471 16.53 -8.34 5.82
CA VAL A 471 15.25 -7.63 5.83
C VAL A 471 14.50 -7.99 7.11
N GLU A 472 13.96 -6.98 7.78
CA GLU A 472 13.13 -7.15 8.96
C GLU A 472 12.05 -6.07 9.01
N GLY A 473 10.96 -6.39 9.71
CA GLY A 473 9.88 -5.43 9.95
C GLY A 473 10.36 -4.20 10.72
N VAL A 474 9.72 -3.06 10.43
CA VAL A 474 10.08 -1.77 11.03
C VAL A 474 9.74 -1.77 12.52
N ILE A 475 10.71 -1.37 13.35
CA ILE A 475 10.49 -1.21 14.79
C ILE A 475 9.78 0.12 15.07
N ASP A 476 8.61 0.05 15.71
CA ASP A 476 7.88 1.23 16.18
C ASP A 476 8.69 1.98 17.25
N ARG A 477 8.69 3.31 17.18
CA ARG A 477 9.52 4.14 18.07
C ARG A 477 9.03 4.19 19.50
N ILE A 478 7.72 4.22 19.65
CA ILE A 478 7.03 4.43 20.92
C ILE A 478 6.96 3.08 21.62
N THR A 479 6.39 2.10 20.94
CA THR A 479 6.14 0.79 21.52
C THR A 479 7.37 -0.09 21.46
N ARG A 480 8.36 0.15 20.58
CA ARG A 480 9.52 -0.75 20.39
C ARG A 480 9.15 -2.16 19.92
N VAL A 481 7.92 -2.35 19.47
CA VAL A 481 7.46 -3.59 18.85
C VAL A 481 7.81 -3.55 17.37
N ARG A 482 8.28 -4.68 16.87
CA ARG A 482 8.49 -4.89 15.45
C ARG A 482 7.16 -5.07 14.72
N ALA A 483 6.95 -4.30 13.65
CA ALA A 483 5.86 -4.52 12.72
C ALA A 483 6.04 -5.84 11.96
N LYS A 484 4.97 -6.34 11.34
CA LYS A 484 5.09 -7.47 10.42
C LYS A 484 6.02 -7.12 9.25
N GLU A 485 6.55 -8.17 8.63
CA GLU A 485 7.27 -8.10 7.37
C GLU A 485 6.54 -8.98 6.36
N GLN A 486 6.32 -8.46 5.15
CA GLN A 486 5.36 -9.02 4.20
C GLN A 486 5.94 -9.10 2.79
N SER A 487 5.60 -10.15 2.06
CA SER A 487 5.88 -10.27 0.63
C SER A 487 4.59 -10.32 -0.18
N LEU A 488 4.64 -9.74 -1.39
CA LEU A 488 3.60 -9.93 -2.39
C LEU A 488 3.75 -11.32 -2.99
N VAL A 489 2.63 -12.02 -3.19
CA VAL A 489 2.60 -13.35 -3.79
C VAL A 489 1.75 -13.28 -5.05
N LEU A 490 2.35 -13.63 -6.19
CA LEU A 490 1.65 -13.97 -7.41
C LEU A 490 1.39 -15.48 -7.37
N ASP A 491 0.15 -15.85 -7.16
CA ASP A 491 -0.30 -17.24 -7.06
C ASP A 491 -0.87 -17.68 -8.41
N ILE A 492 -0.27 -18.70 -9.01
CA ILE A 492 -0.46 -19.02 -10.42
C ILE A 492 -1.00 -20.44 -10.57
N HIS A 493 -2.14 -20.57 -11.24
CA HIS A 493 -2.87 -21.82 -11.44
C HIS A 493 -3.22 -22.05 -12.92
N ASP A 494 -2.86 -23.21 -13.47
CA ASP A 494 -3.11 -23.57 -14.87
C ASP A 494 -2.48 -22.61 -15.92
N LEU A 495 -1.27 -22.07 -15.67
CA LEU A 495 -0.61 -21.20 -16.65
C LEU A 495 -0.04 -22.00 -17.83
N LYS A 496 -0.74 -21.96 -18.96
CA LYS A 496 -0.43 -22.73 -20.16
C LYS A 496 0.92 -22.33 -20.81
N PRO A 497 1.57 -23.28 -21.52
CA PRO A 497 2.77 -23.01 -22.31
C PRO A 497 2.59 -21.84 -23.29
N GLY A 498 3.55 -20.91 -23.32
CA GLY A 498 3.53 -19.71 -24.16
C GLY A 498 2.70 -18.55 -23.59
N PHE A 499 1.89 -18.77 -22.54
CA PHE A 499 1.14 -17.72 -21.88
C PHE A 499 1.99 -17.01 -20.84
N ASN A 500 1.60 -15.77 -20.56
CA ASN A 500 2.14 -14.99 -19.47
C ASN A 500 1.00 -14.41 -18.62
N GLY A 501 1.25 -14.30 -17.33
CA GLY A 501 0.31 -13.78 -16.34
C GLY A 501 0.94 -12.62 -15.59
N LEU A 502 0.17 -11.56 -15.34
CA LEU A 502 0.74 -10.34 -14.77
C LEU A 502 -0.19 -9.54 -13.85
N VAL A 503 0.46 -8.83 -12.93
CA VAL A 503 -0.14 -7.92 -11.96
C VAL A 503 0.45 -6.52 -12.15
N GLN A 504 -0.33 -5.50 -11.83
CA GLN A 504 0.02 -4.10 -12.03
C GLN A 504 -0.21 -3.29 -10.75
N LYS A 505 0.74 -2.41 -10.44
CA LYS A 505 0.54 -1.30 -9.51
C LYS A 505 0.64 0.03 -10.26
N SER A 506 -0.28 0.95 -9.97
CA SER A 506 -0.31 2.27 -10.59
C SER A 506 -0.10 3.36 -9.55
N PHE A 507 0.66 4.38 -9.94
CA PHE A 507 0.93 5.55 -9.11
C PHE A 507 0.11 6.73 -9.60
N PHE A 508 -0.53 7.42 -8.66
CA PHE A 508 -1.20 8.68 -8.93
C PHE A 508 -0.20 9.76 -9.38
N GLU A 509 0.91 9.88 -8.65
CA GLU A 509 2.01 10.79 -9.00
C GLU A 509 3.13 10.05 -9.73
N ARG A 510 3.71 10.72 -10.74
CA ARG A 510 4.88 10.18 -11.44
C ARG A 510 6.05 10.04 -10.46
N GLN A 511 6.75 8.91 -10.56
CA GLN A 511 7.97 8.62 -9.83
C GLN A 511 9.19 8.91 -10.70
N ASN A 512 10.27 9.38 -10.06
CA ASN A 512 11.53 9.70 -10.72
C ASN A 512 12.69 8.92 -10.10
N TYR A 513 13.29 8.03 -10.89
CA TYR A 513 14.36 7.12 -10.49
C TYR A 513 15.74 7.53 -11.01
N ILE A 514 15.86 8.64 -11.76
CA ILE A 514 17.10 9.07 -12.45
C ILE A 514 18.31 9.28 -11.54
N ASN A 515 18.07 9.49 -10.24
CA ASN A 515 19.10 9.80 -9.26
C ASN A 515 19.73 8.55 -8.62
N TYR A 516 19.34 7.35 -9.05
CA TYR A 516 19.89 6.07 -8.62
C TYR A 516 20.42 5.32 -9.84
N ASN A 517 21.33 4.38 -9.63
CA ASN A 517 21.90 3.59 -10.73
C ASN A 517 21.25 2.21 -10.86
N ARG A 518 20.63 1.70 -9.80
CA ARG A 518 20.10 0.34 -9.74
C ARG A 518 18.68 0.29 -9.18
N LEU A 519 17.90 -0.66 -9.67
CA LEU A 519 16.65 -1.11 -9.07
C LEU A 519 16.81 -2.58 -8.66
N ARG A 520 16.48 -2.90 -7.41
CA ARG A 520 16.66 -4.22 -6.83
C ARG A 520 15.36 -4.72 -6.20
N MET A 521 15.16 -6.04 -6.21
CA MET A 521 14.01 -6.71 -5.58
C MET A 521 14.36 -8.17 -5.30
N PHE A 522 13.96 -8.68 -4.14
CA PHE A 522 14.05 -10.11 -3.86
C PHE A 522 12.91 -10.85 -4.54
N VAL A 523 13.23 -11.99 -5.17
CA VAL A 523 12.25 -12.88 -5.77
C VAL A 523 12.47 -14.29 -5.27
N TYR A 524 11.40 -14.96 -4.90
CA TYR A 524 11.37 -16.38 -4.64
C TYR A 524 10.35 -17.02 -5.59
N ALA A 525 10.66 -18.23 -6.05
CA ALA A 525 9.79 -18.98 -6.94
C ALA A 525 9.59 -20.39 -6.39
N ARG A 526 8.33 -20.82 -6.37
CA ARG A 526 7.91 -22.18 -6.02
C ARG A 526 7.17 -22.78 -7.21
N ASP A 527 7.47 -24.03 -7.50
CA ASP A 527 6.72 -24.87 -8.43
C ASP A 527 6.14 -26.03 -7.64
N ASP A 528 4.82 -26.13 -7.60
CA ASP A 528 4.14 -27.09 -6.73
C ASP A 528 4.39 -28.53 -7.16
N GLN A 529 4.72 -28.76 -8.43
CA GLN A 529 5.03 -30.09 -8.99
C GLN A 529 6.52 -30.30 -9.29
N GLY A 530 7.33 -29.23 -9.22
CA GLY A 530 8.76 -29.26 -9.53
C GLY A 530 9.08 -29.63 -11.00
N LEU A 531 8.14 -29.40 -11.91
CA LEU A 531 8.26 -29.79 -13.32
C LEU A 531 8.96 -28.71 -14.16
N HIS A 532 8.67 -27.44 -13.89
CA HIS A 532 9.04 -26.27 -14.67
C HIS A 532 10.20 -25.49 -14.07
N ILE A 533 10.34 -25.51 -12.74
CA ILE A 533 11.40 -24.84 -11.98
C ILE A 533 12.19 -25.88 -11.18
N THR A 534 13.49 -25.97 -11.46
CA THR A 534 14.43 -26.89 -10.78
C THR A 534 15.67 -26.12 -10.31
N PRO A 535 16.53 -26.70 -9.45
CA PRO A 535 17.75 -26.03 -9.00
C PRO A 535 18.71 -25.62 -10.13
N ASP A 536 18.75 -26.39 -11.22
CA ASP A 536 19.72 -26.19 -12.30
C ASP A 536 19.10 -25.64 -13.60
N SER A 537 17.78 -25.68 -13.73
CA SER A 537 17.08 -25.27 -14.94
C SER A 537 15.70 -24.71 -14.65
N SER A 538 15.25 -23.81 -15.52
CA SER A 538 13.91 -23.25 -15.45
C SER A 538 13.35 -22.94 -16.82
N SER A 539 12.05 -23.20 -16.95
CA SER A 539 11.20 -22.84 -18.07
C SER A 539 10.21 -21.73 -17.73
N ILE A 540 10.35 -21.14 -16.54
CA ILE A 540 9.57 -19.98 -16.09
C ILE A 540 10.48 -18.76 -16.08
N GLU A 541 10.05 -17.72 -16.78
CA GLU A 541 10.70 -16.41 -16.75
C GLU A 541 9.87 -15.48 -15.88
N PHE A 542 10.49 -14.92 -14.84
CA PHE A 542 9.94 -13.75 -14.16
C PHE A 542 10.29 -12.51 -14.98
N PHE A 543 9.34 -11.59 -15.11
CA PHE A 543 9.61 -10.30 -15.73
C PHE A 543 9.03 -9.15 -14.90
N PHE A 544 9.76 -8.04 -14.91
CA PHE A 544 9.37 -6.80 -14.25
C PHE A 544 9.34 -5.67 -15.26
N ARG A 545 8.20 -4.96 -15.36
CA ARG A 545 8.03 -3.79 -16.21
C ARG A 545 7.84 -2.54 -15.39
N PHE A 546 8.37 -1.43 -15.87
CA PHE A 546 8.11 -0.11 -15.29
C PHE A 546 8.16 0.97 -16.37
N GLY A 547 7.22 1.92 -16.30
CA GLY A 547 7.03 2.90 -17.37
C GLY A 547 5.93 3.89 -17.08
N SER A 548 5.58 4.69 -18.09
CA SER A 548 4.47 5.64 -17.99
C SER A 548 3.10 4.99 -18.22
N ASP A 549 3.07 3.95 -19.05
CA ASP A 549 1.87 3.25 -19.48
C ASP A 549 2.24 1.92 -20.17
N LEU A 550 1.21 1.19 -20.60
CA LEU A 550 1.30 -0.13 -21.25
C LEU A 550 2.02 -0.13 -22.60
N ASN A 551 2.20 1.02 -23.26
CA ASN A 551 2.91 1.15 -24.53
C ASN A 551 4.32 1.73 -24.39
N ASN A 552 4.65 2.27 -23.21
CA ASN A 552 5.92 2.94 -22.94
C ASN A 552 6.52 2.41 -21.64
N TYR A 553 7.26 1.30 -21.74
CA TYR A 553 7.88 0.66 -20.57
C TYR A 553 9.27 0.09 -20.86
N TYR A 554 10.07 0.06 -19.80
CA TYR A 554 11.23 -0.82 -19.67
C TYR A 554 10.80 -2.16 -19.11
N GLU A 555 11.42 -3.24 -19.57
CA GLU A 555 11.20 -4.59 -19.05
C GLU A 555 12.53 -5.30 -18.83
N VAL A 556 12.62 -6.06 -17.75
CA VAL A 556 13.71 -7.01 -17.53
C VAL A 556 13.12 -8.39 -17.28
N ARG A 557 13.67 -9.41 -17.95
CA ARG A 557 13.30 -10.82 -17.76
C ARG A 557 14.47 -11.62 -17.24
N GLU A 558 14.19 -12.51 -16.31
CA GLU A 558 15.17 -13.44 -15.75
C GLU A 558 14.49 -14.80 -15.51
N LYS A 559 15.24 -15.88 -15.68
CA LYS A 559 14.78 -17.21 -15.28
C LYS A 559 14.82 -17.32 -13.76
N VAL A 560 13.78 -17.92 -13.18
CA VAL A 560 13.72 -18.18 -11.74
C VAL A 560 14.05 -19.63 -11.44
N TYR A 561 14.86 -19.88 -10.42
CA TYR A 561 15.36 -21.20 -10.05
C TYR A 561 14.78 -21.66 -8.72
N ALA A 562 14.66 -22.98 -8.56
CA ALA A 562 14.39 -23.54 -7.24
C ALA A 562 15.66 -23.44 -6.38
N GLY A 563 15.48 -23.26 -5.08
CA GLY A 563 16.59 -23.07 -4.16
C GLY A 563 16.12 -23.07 -2.72
N PRO A 564 16.94 -22.54 -1.80
CA PRO A 564 16.52 -22.32 -0.42
C PRO A 564 15.19 -21.56 -0.37
N SER A 565 14.32 -21.97 0.54
CA SER A 565 12.96 -21.43 0.64
C SER A 565 12.85 -20.44 1.80
N PRO A 566 11.99 -19.42 1.69
CA PRO A 566 11.61 -18.55 2.80
C PRO A 566 11.12 -19.33 4.04
N ILE A 567 10.62 -20.56 3.87
CA ILE A 567 10.23 -21.44 4.98
C ILE A 567 11.47 -21.95 5.75
N THR A 568 12.57 -22.22 5.03
CA THR A 568 13.85 -22.66 5.60
C THR A 568 14.75 -21.51 6.04
N GLY A 569 14.31 -20.26 5.91
CA GLY A 569 15.07 -19.07 6.31
C GLY A 569 16.06 -18.54 5.28
N ALA A 570 15.89 -18.84 3.99
CA ALA A 570 16.82 -18.40 2.95
C ALA A 570 16.11 -18.09 1.63
N TRP A 571 16.71 -17.21 0.84
CA TRP A 571 16.25 -16.81 -0.49
C TRP A 571 17.40 -17.04 -1.48
N ASP A 572 17.10 -17.57 -2.67
CA ASP A 572 18.14 -17.84 -3.67
C ASP A 572 18.61 -16.53 -4.32
N GLU A 573 19.89 -16.19 -4.13
CA GLU A 573 20.50 -14.97 -4.66
C GLU A 573 20.44 -14.90 -6.20
N ARG A 574 20.34 -16.04 -6.90
CA ARG A 574 20.20 -16.09 -8.37
C ARG A 574 18.88 -15.52 -8.86
N ASN A 575 17.87 -15.50 -7.98
CA ASN A 575 16.56 -14.95 -8.27
C ASN A 575 16.46 -13.47 -7.90
N GLU A 576 17.46 -12.88 -7.24
CA GLU A 576 17.43 -11.44 -6.95
C GLU A 576 17.48 -10.64 -8.26
N ILE A 577 16.44 -9.82 -8.46
CA ILE A 577 16.41 -8.88 -9.58
C ILE A 577 17.30 -7.70 -9.21
N ASP A 578 18.36 -7.50 -10.00
CA ASP A 578 19.27 -6.35 -9.93
C ASP A 578 19.40 -5.74 -11.32
N ILE A 579 18.67 -4.65 -11.54
CA ILE A 579 18.55 -3.93 -12.80
C ILE A 579 19.51 -2.74 -12.77
N GLU A 580 20.52 -2.74 -13.65
CA GLU A 580 21.38 -1.58 -13.86
C GLU A 580 20.76 -0.64 -14.92
N PHE A 581 20.47 0.61 -14.56
CA PHE A 581 19.83 1.55 -15.48
C PHE A 581 20.72 1.97 -16.66
N SER A 582 22.04 1.82 -16.54
CA SER A 582 22.99 2.05 -17.63
C SER A 582 22.73 1.09 -18.81
N GLU A 583 22.33 -0.16 -18.53
CA GLU A 583 22.01 -1.15 -19.56
C GLU A 583 20.75 -0.78 -20.34
N LEU A 584 19.70 -0.32 -19.63
CA LEU A 584 18.45 0.14 -20.24
C LEU A 584 18.66 1.39 -21.10
N THR A 585 19.40 2.38 -20.59
CA THR A 585 19.70 3.60 -21.34
C THR A 585 20.58 3.32 -22.56
N SER A 586 21.50 2.35 -22.48
CA SER A 586 22.29 1.89 -23.64
C SER A 586 21.41 1.27 -24.73
N LEU A 587 20.46 0.40 -24.34
CA LEU A 587 19.52 -0.22 -25.26
C LEU A 587 18.60 0.83 -25.90
N LYS A 588 18.22 1.87 -25.15
CA LYS A 588 17.40 2.97 -25.67
C LYS A 588 18.14 3.80 -26.71
N LEU A 589 19.43 4.09 -26.49
CA LEU A 589 20.25 4.78 -27.47
C LEU A 589 20.35 4.01 -28.79
N ASP A 590 20.40 2.68 -28.72
CA ASP A 590 20.41 1.83 -29.90
C ASP A 590 19.02 1.71 -30.55
N SER A 591 17.94 1.69 -29.78
CA SER A 591 16.57 1.68 -30.33
C SER A 591 16.24 2.97 -31.07
N LEU A 592 16.73 4.13 -30.61
CA LEU A 592 16.54 5.42 -31.30
C LEU A 592 17.25 5.54 -32.66
N LYS A 593 18.25 4.69 -32.93
CA LYS A 593 18.87 4.59 -34.27
C LYS A 593 18.01 3.79 -35.24
N ARG A 594 17.05 3.04 -34.71
CA ARG A 594 16.01 2.29 -35.42
C ARG A 594 14.68 3.06 -35.24
N ASP A 595 13.62 2.64 -35.93
CA ASP A 595 12.31 3.27 -35.75
C ASP A 595 11.71 2.86 -34.39
N PRO A 596 11.58 3.75 -33.39
CA PRO A 596 11.13 3.40 -32.05
C PRO A 596 9.70 2.87 -31.99
N ASP A 597 8.90 3.16 -33.02
CA ASP A 597 7.50 2.72 -33.12
C ASP A 597 7.39 1.28 -33.65
N THR A 598 8.52 0.68 -34.07
CA THR A 598 8.57 -0.68 -34.62
C THR A 598 8.86 -1.74 -33.56
N GLY A 599 7.95 -1.91 -32.60
CA GLY A 599 7.90 -3.08 -31.72
C GLY A 599 8.82 -3.03 -30.49
N ILE A 600 9.17 -4.21 -29.98
CA ILE A 600 9.98 -4.39 -28.75
C ILE A 600 11.44 -4.55 -29.14
N PHE A 601 12.31 -3.73 -28.56
CA PHE A 601 13.75 -3.87 -28.67
C PHE A 601 14.29 -4.68 -27.50
N GLU A 602 15.20 -5.62 -27.75
CA GLU A 602 15.78 -6.45 -26.71
C GLU A 602 17.31 -6.58 -26.80
N LYS A 603 17.93 -6.80 -25.64
CA LYS A 603 19.36 -7.07 -25.48
C LYS A 603 19.56 -8.10 -24.37
N GLN A 604 20.27 -9.18 -24.68
CA GLN A 604 20.71 -10.16 -23.71
C GLN A 604 21.99 -9.66 -23.01
N VAL A 605 22.02 -9.66 -21.68
CA VAL A 605 23.21 -9.39 -20.87
C VAL A 605 23.31 -10.46 -19.78
N GLY A 606 24.23 -11.41 -19.95
CA GLY A 606 24.31 -12.57 -19.06
C GLY A 606 23.02 -13.39 -19.12
N ASN A 607 22.41 -13.64 -17.95
CA ASN A 607 21.13 -14.37 -17.83
C ASN A 607 19.88 -13.46 -17.94
N LYS A 608 20.08 -12.15 -18.16
CA LYS A 608 19.01 -11.15 -18.16
C LYS A 608 18.67 -10.72 -19.57
N ILE A 609 17.38 -10.54 -19.83
CA ILE A 609 16.88 -9.94 -21.06
C ILE A 609 16.35 -8.56 -20.75
N TYR A 610 17.03 -7.53 -21.28
CA TYR A 610 16.58 -6.14 -21.19
C TYR A 610 15.73 -5.81 -22.40
N ARG A 611 14.56 -5.19 -22.19
CA ARG A 611 13.58 -4.89 -23.22
C ARG A 611 13.04 -3.47 -23.11
N ILE A 612 12.70 -2.89 -24.26
CA ILE A 612 12.10 -1.55 -24.38
C ILE A 612 10.92 -1.63 -25.36
N LYS A 613 9.76 -1.11 -24.95
CA LYS A 613 8.62 -0.83 -25.83
C LYS A 613 8.33 0.67 -25.81
N GLY A 614 8.18 1.28 -26.99
CA GLY A 614 7.92 2.71 -27.13
C GLY A 614 9.08 3.60 -26.64
N ASN A 615 8.76 4.70 -25.97
CA ASN A 615 9.74 5.67 -25.47
C ASN A 615 9.60 5.92 -23.95
N PRO A 616 9.85 4.89 -23.11
CA PRO A 616 9.76 4.99 -21.66
C PRO A 616 10.78 5.97 -21.08
N SER A 617 10.57 6.46 -19.85
CA SER A 617 11.57 7.24 -19.13
C SER A 617 11.57 6.89 -17.65
N ILE A 618 12.76 6.66 -17.08
CA ILE A 618 12.91 6.46 -15.63
C ILE A 618 12.59 7.71 -14.79
N THR A 619 12.42 8.88 -15.44
CA THR A 619 11.96 10.12 -14.78
C THR A 619 10.44 10.23 -14.66
N ASN A 620 9.70 9.37 -15.37
CA ASN A 620 8.24 9.39 -15.44
C ASN A 620 7.69 7.97 -15.36
N VAL A 621 7.89 7.33 -14.21
CA VAL A 621 7.32 6.01 -13.93
C VAL A 621 5.98 6.20 -13.22
N ARG A 622 4.90 5.74 -13.84
CA ARG A 622 3.53 5.78 -13.29
C ARG A 622 2.95 4.40 -13.03
N MET A 623 3.65 3.36 -13.48
CA MET A 623 3.14 2.01 -13.46
C MET A 623 4.28 1.02 -13.29
N LEU A 624 4.04 0.01 -12.46
CA LEU A 624 4.89 -1.15 -12.28
C LEU A 624 4.09 -2.39 -12.65
N MET A 625 4.74 -3.38 -13.25
CA MET A 625 4.16 -4.69 -13.50
C MET A 625 5.14 -5.77 -13.11
N ALA A 626 4.62 -6.83 -12.52
CA ALA A 626 5.34 -8.05 -12.29
C ALA A 626 4.56 -9.20 -12.92
N GLY A 627 5.25 -10.16 -13.50
CA GLY A 627 4.58 -11.29 -14.13
C GLY A 627 5.50 -12.46 -14.38
N VAL A 628 4.88 -13.56 -14.80
CA VAL A 628 5.56 -14.78 -15.20
C VAL A 628 5.22 -15.14 -16.62
N LYS A 629 6.18 -15.71 -17.34
CA LYS A 629 5.97 -16.32 -18.65
C LYS A 629 6.34 -17.79 -18.60
N ASN A 630 5.41 -18.65 -19.00
CA ASN A 630 5.69 -20.06 -19.19
C ASN A 630 6.31 -20.26 -20.57
N THR A 631 7.62 -20.53 -20.59
CA THR A 631 8.40 -20.80 -21.82
C THR A 631 8.61 -22.30 -22.06
N SER A 632 7.94 -23.15 -21.29
CA SER A 632 8.03 -24.59 -21.49
C SER A 632 7.44 -24.98 -22.86
N ASN A 633 7.96 -26.06 -23.42
CA ASN A 633 7.36 -26.74 -24.58
C ASN A 633 6.57 -27.98 -24.13
N ARG A 634 6.30 -28.08 -22.83
CA ARG A 634 5.63 -29.22 -22.20
C ARG A 634 4.12 -29.00 -22.24
N PRO A 635 3.27 -30.03 -22.35
CA PRO A 635 1.83 -29.85 -22.32
C PRO A 635 1.30 -29.45 -20.93
N GLU A 636 2.02 -29.80 -19.86
CA GLU A 636 1.58 -29.49 -18.49
C GLU A 636 1.63 -27.98 -18.21
N PRO A 637 0.57 -27.40 -17.65
CA PRO A 637 0.57 -26.00 -17.23
C PRO A 637 1.47 -25.79 -16.01
N PHE A 638 1.89 -24.55 -15.79
CA PHE A 638 2.61 -24.16 -14.59
C PHE A 638 1.62 -23.87 -13.45
N ASN A 639 1.88 -24.47 -12.29
CA ASN A 639 1.18 -24.20 -11.03
C ASN A 639 2.25 -23.90 -9.97
N GLY A 640 2.14 -22.75 -9.32
CA GLY A 640 3.16 -22.33 -8.36
C GLY A 640 3.04 -20.87 -7.98
N GLN A 641 4.06 -20.38 -7.27
CA GLN A 641 4.02 -19.06 -6.66
C GLN A 641 5.31 -18.29 -6.92
N ILE A 642 5.17 -16.98 -7.16
CA ILE A 642 6.29 -16.04 -7.17
C ILE A 642 6.10 -15.04 -6.03
N TRP A 643 7.08 -14.94 -5.14
CA TRP A 643 7.04 -14.01 -4.02
C TRP A 643 8.01 -12.87 -4.26
N LEU A 644 7.56 -11.64 -4.04
CA LEU A 644 8.33 -10.41 -4.26
C LEU A 644 8.50 -9.68 -2.93
N ASN A 645 9.73 -9.21 -2.66
CA ASN A 645 9.99 -8.39 -1.49
C ASN A 645 11.02 -7.27 -1.76
N GLU A 646 10.91 -6.16 -1.01
CA GLU A 646 11.83 -5.02 -0.97
C GLU A 646 12.19 -4.45 -2.36
N LEU A 647 11.18 -4.04 -3.14
CA LEU A 647 11.38 -3.31 -4.39
C LEU A 647 11.95 -1.92 -4.09
N ARG A 648 13.23 -1.73 -4.42
CA ARG A 648 14.02 -0.57 -3.98
C ARG A 648 14.98 -0.08 -5.05
N LEU A 649 15.38 1.18 -4.92
CA LEU A 649 16.48 1.79 -5.66
C LEU A 649 17.74 1.77 -4.82
N SER A 650 18.88 1.56 -5.47
CA SER A 650 20.20 1.50 -4.84
C SER A 650 21.23 2.29 -5.65
N ASP A 651 22.35 2.60 -5.01
CA ASP A 651 23.47 3.36 -5.56
C ASP A 651 23.06 4.76 -6.05
N VAL A 652 22.80 5.65 -5.08
CA VAL A 652 22.44 7.06 -5.33
C VAL A 652 23.60 7.80 -6.02
N GLN A 653 23.28 8.57 -7.05
CA GLN A 653 24.25 9.37 -7.78
C GLN A 653 24.76 10.54 -6.93
N LYS A 654 26.09 10.71 -6.92
CA LYS A 654 26.82 11.72 -6.12
C LYS A 654 27.58 12.70 -7.01
N ASN A 655 26.93 13.13 -8.09
CA ASN A 655 27.53 14.00 -9.10
C ASN A 655 27.93 15.34 -8.49
N LYS A 656 29.18 15.76 -8.70
CA LYS A 656 29.70 17.03 -8.21
C LYS A 656 29.26 18.15 -9.16
N GLY A 657 28.92 19.31 -8.61
CA GLY A 657 28.57 20.49 -9.39
C GLY A 657 29.47 21.67 -9.07
N ILE A 658 29.76 22.52 -10.06
CA ILE A 658 30.54 23.75 -9.91
C ILE A 658 29.70 24.96 -10.32
N ALA A 659 29.86 26.06 -9.60
CA ALA A 659 29.39 27.38 -10.01
C ALA A 659 30.56 28.37 -10.00
N MET A 660 30.55 29.29 -10.96
CA MET A 660 31.53 30.36 -11.12
C MET A 660 30.81 31.67 -11.40
N ARG A 661 31.23 32.72 -10.73
CA ARG A 661 30.80 34.10 -10.97
C ARG A 661 32.02 34.98 -11.09
N ALA A 662 32.07 35.80 -12.14
CA ALA A 662 33.07 36.85 -12.25
C ALA A 662 32.38 38.14 -12.67
N ARG A 663 32.67 39.22 -11.95
CA ARG A 663 32.14 40.55 -12.20
C ARG A 663 33.29 41.54 -12.30
N MET A 664 33.23 42.41 -13.30
CA MET A 664 34.18 43.48 -13.53
C MET A 664 33.41 44.79 -13.65
N ASP A 665 33.74 45.77 -12.80
CA ASP A 665 33.28 47.15 -12.94
C ASP A 665 34.47 48.05 -13.27
N LEU A 666 34.55 48.55 -14.50
CA LEU A 666 35.58 49.46 -14.97
C LEU A 666 34.97 50.85 -15.16
N SER A 667 35.46 51.85 -14.41
CA SER A 667 35.21 53.27 -14.68
C SER A 667 36.45 53.87 -15.31
N LEU A 668 36.35 54.27 -16.57
CA LEU A 668 37.37 55.04 -17.28
C LEU A 668 37.13 56.52 -17.04
N SER A 669 37.58 57.01 -15.88
CA SER A 669 37.34 58.38 -15.42
C SER A 669 35.84 58.73 -15.49
N ASP A 670 35.53 59.91 -16.00
CA ASP A 670 34.22 60.46 -16.23
C ASP A 670 33.78 60.29 -17.71
N PHE A 671 34.43 59.39 -18.46
CA PHE A 671 34.17 59.13 -19.88
C PHE A 671 33.29 57.91 -20.13
N MET A 672 33.66 56.75 -19.58
CA MET A 672 32.97 55.49 -19.85
C MET A 672 32.94 54.60 -18.60
N THR A 673 31.80 53.92 -18.36
CA THR A 673 31.69 52.87 -17.35
C THR A 673 31.28 51.56 -18.02
N ILE A 674 32.00 50.48 -17.73
CA ILE A 674 31.71 49.13 -18.21
C ILE A 674 31.46 48.23 -17.01
N ASN A 675 30.30 47.61 -16.95
CA ASN A 675 29.95 46.56 -16.00
C ASN A 675 29.79 45.25 -16.76
N ALA A 676 30.69 44.30 -16.56
CA ALA A 676 30.64 42.98 -17.18
C ALA A 676 30.46 41.92 -16.09
N GLU A 677 29.52 41.00 -16.27
CA GLU A 677 29.30 39.86 -15.38
C GLU A 677 29.14 38.58 -16.20
N ILE A 678 29.82 37.53 -15.76
CA ILE A 678 29.66 36.17 -16.27
C ILE A 678 29.36 35.22 -15.12
N ASN A 679 28.28 34.47 -15.27
CA ASN A 679 27.83 33.44 -14.35
C ASN A 679 27.79 32.11 -15.10
N ARG A 680 28.44 31.09 -14.56
CA ARG A 680 28.38 29.71 -15.06
C ARG A 680 27.98 28.80 -13.92
N GLN A 681 27.04 27.90 -14.16
CA GLN A 681 26.58 26.91 -13.18
C GLN A 681 26.38 25.57 -13.89
N ASP A 682 27.00 24.51 -13.39
CA ASP A 682 26.79 23.16 -13.91
C ASP A 682 25.46 22.58 -13.39
N ALA A 683 24.90 21.61 -14.12
CA ALA A 683 23.59 21.00 -13.85
C ALA A 683 23.43 20.45 -12.43
N ASP A 684 24.51 19.91 -11.87
CA ASP A 684 24.52 19.29 -10.55
C ASP A 684 24.82 20.28 -9.42
N PHE A 685 25.16 21.55 -9.71
CA PHE A 685 25.44 22.54 -8.65
C PHE A 685 24.15 22.98 -7.95
N HIS A 686 24.20 23.00 -6.62
CA HIS A 686 23.10 23.42 -5.76
C HIS A 686 23.61 23.87 -4.40
N ASN A 687 22.77 24.61 -3.67
CA ASN A 687 23.06 25.09 -2.33
C ASN A 687 23.12 23.94 -1.31
N VAL A 688 23.77 24.17 -0.17
CA VAL A 688 23.98 23.15 0.85
C VAL A 688 22.68 22.51 1.38
N ALA A 689 21.55 23.23 1.35
CA ALA A 689 20.24 22.77 1.81
C ALA A 689 19.37 22.11 0.72
N THR A 690 19.86 22.03 -0.51
CA THR A 690 19.13 21.44 -1.64
C THR A 690 19.63 20.01 -1.89
N ARG A 691 18.77 19.07 -2.28
CA ARG A 691 19.16 17.66 -2.47
C ARG A 691 19.81 17.35 -3.81
N PHE A 692 19.24 17.91 -4.87
CA PHE A 692 19.65 17.68 -6.25
C PHE A 692 19.86 19.01 -6.97
N GLY A 693 20.72 18.99 -7.99
CA GLY A 693 20.92 20.12 -8.88
C GLY A 693 19.68 20.45 -9.71
N SER A 694 19.72 21.59 -10.41
CA SER A 694 18.63 22.01 -11.30
C SER A 694 18.44 21.10 -12.52
N GLY A 695 19.46 20.31 -12.87
CA GLY A 695 19.47 19.50 -14.08
C GLY A 695 19.91 20.27 -15.33
N ASP A 696 20.16 21.59 -15.24
CA ASP A 696 20.58 22.43 -16.37
C ASP A 696 21.98 23.01 -16.17
N ASN A 697 22.83 22.92 -17.21
CA ASN A 697 24.03 23.74 -17.28
C ASN A 697 23.65 25.14 -17.78
N ARG A 698 24.03 26.18 -17.04
CA ARG A 698 23.67 27.57 -17.33
C ARG A 698 24.91 28.43 -17.51
N VAL A 699 24.90 29.26 -18.54
CA VAL A 699 25.91 30.30 -18.79
C VAL A 699 25.18 31.61 -19.09
N ALA A 700 25.32 32.59 -18.21
CA ALA A 700 24.78 33.94 -18.39
C ALA A 700 25.92 34.95 -18.48
N LYS A 701 25.84 35.84 -19.46
CA LYS A 701 26.79 36.94 -19.69
C LYS A 701 26.00 38.23 -19.81
N SER A 702 26.41 39.25 -19.08
CA SER A 702 25.87 40.60 -19.21
C SER A 702 27.01 41.61 -19.31
N ILE A 703 26.92 42.53 -20.27
CA ILE A 703 27.85 43.64 -20.42
C ILE A 703 27.01 44.90 -20.60
N ASN A 704 27.16 45.83 -19.68
CA ASN A 704 26.57 47.16 -19.75
C ASN A 704 27.69 48.17 -19.89
N SER A 705 27.61 49.01 -20.91
CA SER A 705 28.54 50.12 -21.14
C SER A 705 27.77 51.42 -21.23
N ASN A 706 28.14 52.39 -20.43
CA ASN A 706 27.67 53.77 -20.54
C ASN A 706 28.85 54.63 -21.00
N ILE A 707 28.69 55.31 -22.12
CA ILE A 707 29.73 56.12 -22.76
C ILE A 707 29.20 57.55 -22.88
N ARG A 708 29.97 58.52 -22.40
CA ARG A 708 29.67 59.94 -22.58
C ARG A 708 30.39 60.48 -23.80
N LEU A 709 29.71 60.45 -24.95
CA LEU A 709 30.28 60.87 -26.23
C LEU A 709 30.49 62.39 -26.29
N ASP A 710 29.78 63.17 -25.47
CA ASP A 710 30.01 64.60 -25.30
C ASP A 710 31.45 64.95 -24.90
N LYS A 711 32.14 64.04 -24.21
CA LYS A 711 33.54 64.19 -23.79
C LYS A 711 34.54 64.11 -24.95
N LEU A 712 34.09 63.77 -26.16
CA LEU A 712 34.90 63.81 -27.40
C LEU A 712 34.87 65.19 -28.09
N PHE A 713 34.00 66.10 -27.63
CA PHE A 713 33.82 67.43 -28.20
C PHE A 713 34.27 68.53 -27.21
N PRO A 714 34.53 69.76 -27.68
CA PRO A 714 34.84 70.88 -26.79
C PRO A 714 33.71 71.13 -25.78
N GLN A 715 34.06 71.21 -24.49
CA GLN A 715 33.08 71.44 -23.41
C GLN A 715 32.29 72.75 -23.57
N SER A 716 32.84 73.72 -24.31
CA SER A 716 32.16 74.99 -24.63
C SER A 716 30.89 74.83 -25.46
N TRP A 717 30.69 73.68 -26.12
CA TRP A 717 29.49 73.43 -26.94
C TRP A 717 28.27 73.03 -26.11
N GLY A 718 28.43 72.63 -24.85
CA GLY A 718 27.31 72.31 -23.95
C GLY A 718 26.45 71.11 -24.37
N ILE A 719 26.95 70.25 -25.26
CA ILE A 719 26.23 69.06 -25.76
C ILE A 719 26.30 67.94 -24.71
N SER A 720 25.20 67.21 -24.50
CA SER A 720 25.17 65.99 -23.67
C SER A 720 24.71 64.82 -24.53
N LEU A 721 25.56 63.79 -24.65
CA LEU A 721 25.32 62.70 -25.58
C LEU A 721 25.69 61.35 -24.94
N PRO A 722 24.84 60.82 -24.04
CA PRO A 722 25.07 59.53 -23.41
C PRO A 722 24.68 58.39 -24.36
N LEU A 723 25.58 57.43 -24.54
CA LEU A 723 25.34 56.19 -25.25
C LEU A 723 25.34 55.02 -24.25
N ASN A 724 24.21 54.32 -24.16
CA ASN A 724 24.09 53.10 -23.37
C ASN A 724 24.11 51.90 -24.32
N LEU A 725 25.04 50.97 -24.11
CA LEU A 725 25.14 49.70 -24.82
C LEU A 725 24.94 48.57 -23.82
N THR A 726 23.96 47.71 -24.08
CA THR A 726 23.69 46.53 -23.25
C THR A 726 23.74 45.28 -24.12
N TYR A 727 24.51 44.29 -23.68
CA TYR A 727 24.57 42.96 -24.27
C TYR A 727 24.28 41.93 -23.19
N ASN A 728 23.23 41.13 -23.41
CA ASN A 728 22.83 40.04 -22.51
C ASN A 728 22.71 38.75 -23.32
N GLN A 729 23.34 37.69 -22.84
CA GLN A 729 23.24 36.34 -23.39
C GLN A 729 23.01 35.37 -22.24
N SER A 730 22.01 34.50 -22.36
CA SER A 730 21.75 33.43 -21.39
C SER A 730 21.54 32.13 -22.15
N GLU A 731 22.39 31.15 -21.87
CA GLU A 731 22.33 29.80 -22.43
C GLU A 731 22.02 28.82 -21.30
N SER A 732 21.08 27.91 -21.54
CA SER A 732 20.71 26.84 -20.62
C SER A 732 20.62 25.54 -21.40
N THR A 733 21.46 24.56 -21.07
CA THR A 733 21.48 23.24 -21.70
C THR A 733 21.15 22.16 -20.67
N PRO A 734 20.05 21.41 -20.85
CA PRO A 734 19.69 20.37 -19.90
C PRO A 734 20.72 19.22 -19.95
N LYS A 735 21.00 18.61 -18.80
CA LYS A 735 21.91 17.46 -18.69
C LYS A 735 21.36 16.22 -19.37
N TYR A 736 20.04 16.05 -19.32
CA TYR A 736 19.32 14.96 -19.97
C TYR A 736 18.43 15.52 -21.08
N VAL A 737 18.28 14.76 -22.16
CA VAL A 737 17.34 15.11 -23.23
C VAL A 737 15.94 15.25 -22.60
N PRO A 738 15.22 16.37 -22.81
CA PRO A 738 13.93 16.61 -22.16
C PRO A 738 12.94 15.44 -22.33
N GLY A 739 12.36 14.99 -21.21
CA GLY A 739 11.44 13.85 -21.19
C GLY A 739 12.10 12.49 -21.44
N LYS A 740 13.43 12.43 -21.51
CA LYS A 740 14.21 11.21 -21.65
C LYS A 740 15.24 11.13 -20.52
N ASP A 741 15.84 9.97 -20.44
CA ASP A 741 16.84 9.51 -19.48
C ASP A 741 18.19 9.29 -20.17
N ILE A 742 18.41 9.99 -21.28
CA ILE A 742 19.62 9.99 -22.07
C ILE A 742 20.37 11.29 -21.78
N ILE A 743 21.65 11.18 -21.44
CA ILE A 743 22.52 12.34 -21.27
C ILE A 743 22.75 13.01 -22.63
N VAL A 744 22.67 14.35 -22.66
CA VAL A 744 22.83 15.18 -23.88
C VAL A 744 24.25 15.16 -24.42
#